data_AF-A0A8C1MTH9-F1
#
_entry.id   AF-A0A8C1MTH9-F1
#
_cell.length_a   1.000
_cell.length_b   1.000
_cell.length_c   1.000
_cell.angle_alpha   90.00
_cell.angle_beta   90.00
_cell.angle_gamma   90.00
#
_symmetry.space_group_name_H-M   'P 1'
#
loop_
_entity.id
_entity.type
_entity.pdbx_description
1 polymer ?
#
loop_
_entity_poly.entity_id
_entity_poly.type
_entity_poly.pdbx_seq_one_letter_code
_entity_poly.pdbx_strand_id
1 'polypeptide(L)'
;FTSSSELSNSHGPGFAKLNRRDGAGGWSPLDSNKYQWLEIKLEQRTEITAIATQGRYGSSDWVTRYFLMFSDTGHNWRPYRQEDSIGAFSGNSNADSVVMYKLQQPVIAQYVRILPLDWNPNGRIGLRLEAYGCQYKSDVVGFDGSAHLLFRPDPSVTPANRDVLSMNFKTLLNSGTLVHMEERSGHTLTLELFRGKLLLQLRKGRGSSADFHPLVSLGSLLDDQHWHHVSVERVRGLVNFTVDKNTQQFQLPESWSHSEINEISFGGTSAAGLQKSHSRRNFHGCLENVLYNDISVIERAEEKQVSITVRGNVSFTCTESIDVPVTFASPGSFLALPWVSGGESVSVALQFRTWNKAGLLMTFDLQHNAGTLWLYLSEARVRLQIHKTGRLMTDITAGSAHHNFNVEELHLSSRCVPLMRSAEGCIIGLASVCPNFLCLTFDPQAGAESLCSPSRCEHGGRCSQSWSTFHCNCSATGYGGATCHSSIYEASCEAYKHKGNTSGFYYIDVDGSGPIKPQLIYCNISDKAWMVIQHNNTELTKLKVSSGINQHLAHFNYSADVEQIQAIITQAEYCEQELSYHCKKSRLLNTPDGAPFSWWVGQSGEAHMYWGGAVPGSQQCACGLQENCVHPEHFCNCDADSKEWSNDSGLLSHKEHLPVRALTVGDINRSGSEAAYRVGPLQCYGDNSFWNAAYFNKETSYLHFPTFHGELSADISFLFKTSSSSGVFLENLGIKDFIRIELSSPTQVLFSFDVGNGPLEVKVETPSALNDERWHHVRAERNVKEASLYVDHHPGAVQKAPADGHIHLQLNSQLFVGTASRQKGFLGCIRSLKLNGKTLDLEERAEITPGVTPGCPGHCSSYGDLCQNHGSCVEAHSGFTCDCSLSPFTGTFCHKDVSAFFKPGTSVTYTFKEPYELNRNVSAQSSSIYSDLTLKGENVSLSFRTSQAPALLLYVSSYYREFLRLDLLSRVSSLFRVSLCCFSGVIAVVIFVSLAALAVMARFLYRRKETFQPQEPKAGKTDDSPETPFNTDPNSQSIISDNQKEYFI
;
A
#
# COMPACT_ATOMS: atom_id res chain seq x y z
N PHE A 1 0.93 -23.40 -38.36
CA PHE A 1 0.14 -22.55 -37.46
C PHE A 1 -0.24 -23.35 -36.23
N THR A 2 -0.21 -22.70 -35.08
CA THR A 2 -0.52 -23.22 -33.73
C THR A 2 -1.25 -22.10 -32.97
N SER A 3 -2.04 -22.41 -31.94
CA SER A 3 -2.74 -21.39 -31.15
C SER A 3 -2.99 -21.83 -29.71
N SER A 4 -3.29 -20.87 -28.85
CA SER A 4 -3.69 -21.08 -27.44
C SER A 4 -4.96 -21.94 -27.29
N SER A 5 -5.96 -21.70 -28.13
CA SER A 5 -7.24 -22.40 -28.17
C SER A 5 -7.90 -22.23 -29.55
N GLU A 6 -9.04 -22.87 -29.77
CA GLU A 6 -9.92 -22.66 -30.92
C GLU A 6 -11.39 -22.73 -30.51
N LEU A 7 -12.24 -21.86 -31.06
CA LEU A 7 -13.66 -21.79 -30.73
C LEU A 7 -14.45 -23.03 -31.18
N SER A 8 -14.01 -23.63 -32.28
CA SER A 8 -14.44 -24.94 -32.76
C SER A 8 -13.46 -25.40 -33.85
N ASN A 9 -13.61 -26.65 -34.30
CA ASN A 9 -12.80 -27.23 -35.38
C ASN A 9 -12.80 -26.40 -36.69
N SER A 10 -13.76 -25.49 -36.91
CA SER A 10 -13.79 -24.58 -38.07
C SER A 10 -13.14 -23.21 -37.83
N HIS A 11 -12.77 -22.89 -36.59
CA HIS A 11 -12.06 -21.68 -36.17
C HIS A 11 -10.59 -21.95 -35.80
N GLY A 12 -10.08 -23.14 -36.10
CA GLY A 12 -8.73 -23.56 -35.75
C GLY A 12 -7.62 -22.79 -36.47
N PRO A 13 -6.37 -22.87 -35.96
CA PRO A 13 -5.24 -22.10 -36.48
C PRO A 13 -4.90 -22.41 -37.94
N GLY A 14 -5.31 -23.57 -38.47
CA GLY A 14 -5.19 -23.91 -39.91
C GLY A 14 -6.00 -23.02 -40.85
N PHE A 15 -7.02 -22.30 -40.35
CA PHE A 15 -7.81 -21.33 -41.13
C PHE A 15 -7.24 -19.91 -41.07
N ALA A 16 -6.20 -19.67 -40.25
CA ALA A 16 -5.62 -18.35 -40.02
C ALA A 16 -4.72 -17.82 -41.16
N LYS A 17 -4.74 -18.40 -42.36
CA LYS A 17 -3.97 -17.85 -43.49
C LYS A 17 -4.67 -16.62 -44.07
N LEU A 18 -3.90 -15.60 -44.44
CA LEU A 18 -4.40 -14.39 -45.11
C LEU A 18 -5.28 -14.73 -46.32
N ASN A 19 -6.35 -13.94 -46.52
CA ASN A 19 -7.36 -14.06 -47.57
C ASN A 19 -8.16 -15.38 -47.62
N ARG A 20 -7.89 -16.35 -46.72
CA ARG A 20 -8.63 -17.62 -46.66
C ARG A 20 -10.10 -17.39 -46.28
N ARG A 21 -11.01 -18.15 -46.90
CA ARG A 21 -12.46 -18.09 -46.66
C ARG A 21 -13.08 -19.41 -46.19
N ASP A 22 -12.30 -20.49 -46.20
CA ASP A 22 -12.74 -21.81 -45.73
C ASP A 22 -12.98 -21.85 -44.22
N GLY A 23 -13.69 -22.88 -43.74
CA GLY A 23 -14.03 -23.03 -42.33
C GLY A 23 -14.93 -21.89 -41.88
N ALA A 24 -14.61 -21.28 -40.74
CA ALA A 24 -15.26 -20.07 -40.26
C ALA A 24 -14.54 -18.76 -40.71
N GLY A 25 -13.66 -18.83 -41.72
CA GLY A 25 -13.07 -17.65 -42.35
C GLY A 25 -11.84 -17.05 -41.65
N GLY A 26 -11.24 -17.76 -40.70
CA GLY A 26 -10.07 -17.29 -39.92
C GLY A 26 -9.96 -18.02 -38.58
N TRP A 27 -8.87 -17.79 -37.84
CA TRP A 27 -8.76 -18.29 -36.47
C TRP A 27 -9.57 -17.42 -35.50
N SER A 28 -10.22 -18.08 -34.54
CA SER A 28 -10.81 -17.44 -33.36
C SER A 28 -10.62 -18.36 -32.15
N PRO A 29 -10.07 -17.87 -31.02
CA PRO A 29 -9.92 -18.64 -29.80
C PRO A 29 -11.27 -18.93 -29.14
N LEU A 30 -11.30 -19.91 -28.24
CA LEU A 30 -12.48 -20.24 -27.43
C LEU A 30 -12.95 -19.03 -26.63
N ASP A 31 -12.01 -18.40 -25.92
CA ASP A 31 -12.22 -17.18 -25.13
C ASP A 31 -11.51 -16.00 -25.78
N SER A 32 -12.20 -14.86 -25.94
CA SER A 32 -11.55 -13.62 -26.39
C SER A 32 -10.90 -12.89 -25.21
N ASN A 33 -9.62 -13.15 -24.97
CA ASN A 33 -8.85 -12.52 -23.90
C ASN A 33 -7.36 -12.30 -24.27
N LYS A 34 -6.64 -11.50 -23.46
CA LYS A 34 -5.24 -11.10 -23.70
C LYS A 34 -4.19 -12.22 -23.56
N TYR A 35 -4.59 -13.41 -23.09
CA TYR A 35 -3.71 -14.58 -23.00
C TYR A 35 -3.76 -15.46 -24.24
N GLN A 36 -4.65 -15.15 -25.19
CA GLN A 36 -4.72 -15.88 -26.44
C GLN A 36 -3.52 -15.56 -27.33
N TRP A 37 -3.12 -16.52 -28.14
CA TRP A 37 -2.06 -16.32 -29.12
C TRP A 37 -2.29 -17.14 -30.36
N LEU A 38 -1.84 -16.60 -31.49
CA LEU A 38 -1.74 -17.27 -32.78
C LEU A 38 -0.28 -17.30 -33.20
N GLU A 39 0.21 -18.48 -33.57
CA GLU A 39 1.62 -18.73 -33.84
C GLU A 39 1.85 -19.32 -35.24
N ILE A 40 2.93 -18.87 -35.85
CA ILE A 40 3.49 -19.39 -37.10
C ILE A 40 4.85 -19.98 -36.77
N LYS A 41 4.97 -21.30 -36.92
CA LYS A 41 6.25 -21.96 -37.19
C LYS A 41 6.55 -21.85 -38.68
N LEU A 42 7.64 -21.19 -39.03
CA LEU A 42 8.19 -21.11 -40.37
C LEU A 42 9.00 -22.39 -40.67
N GLU A 43 9.12 -22.73 -41.95
CA GLU A 43 9.84 -23.95 -42.37
C GLU A 43 11.32 -23.91 -41.97
N GLN A 44 11.93 -22.73 -42.02
CA GLN A 44 13.32 -22.46 -41.67
C GLN A 44 13.45 -21.10 -40.96
N ARG A 45 14.62 -20.81 -40.38
CA ARG A 45 14.92 -19.46 -39.86
C ARG A 45 14.81 -18.45 -41.00
N THR A 46 14.10 -17.36 -40.72
CA THR A 46 13.69 -16.37 -41.72
C THR A 46 14.00 -14.99 -41.17
N GLU A 47 14.58 -14.13 -42.01
CA GLU A 47 14.70 -12.70 -41.74
C GLU A 47 13.34 -12.06 -42.05
N ILE A 48 12.53 -11.92 -41.01
CA ILE A 48 11.16 -11.39 -41.09
C ILE A 48 11.25 -9.86 -41.18
N THR A 49 10.68 -9.30 -42.24
CA THR A 49 10.70 -7.87 -42.56
C THR A 49 9.33 -7.22 -42.46
N ALA A 50 8.24 -8.00 -42.51
CA ALA A 50 6.89 -7.48 -42.29
C ALA A 50 5.94 -8.55 -41.76
N ILE A 51 4.90 -8.11 -41.07
CA ILE A 51 3.75 -8.92 -40.64
C ILE A 51 2.49 -8.30 -41.23
N ALA A 52 1.56 -9.12 -41.74
CA ALA A 52 0.23 -8.67 -42.12
C ALA A 52 -0.86 -9.41 -41.35
N THR A 53 -1.81 -8.65 -40.82
CA THR A 53 -3.01 -9.15 -40.14
C THR A 53 -4.26 -8.83 -40.95
N GLN A 54 -5.28 -9.67 -40.83
CA GLN A 54 -6.61 -9.49 -41.42
C GLN A 54 -7.63 -10.08 -40.45
N GLY A 55 -8.82 -9.50 -40.34
CA GLY A 55 -9.89 -10.04 -39.49
C GLY A 55 -10.45 -11.38 -40.00
N ARG A 56 -11.37 -11.99 -39.26
CA ARG A 56 -12.05 -13.24 -39.67
C ARG A 56 -13.16 -12.93 -40.69
N TYR A 57 -13.08 -13.55 -41.86
CA TYR A 57 -13.95 -13.28 -43.01
C TYR A 57 -15.45 -13.40 -42.68
N GLY A 58 -16.25 -12.45 -43.16
CA GLY A 58 -17.71 -12.46 -43.01
C GLY A 58 -18.21 -12.33 -41.57
N SER A 59 -17.44 -11.72 -40.67
CA SER A 59 -17.77 -11.60 -39.24
C SER A 59 -17.45 -10.23 -38.67
N SER A 60 -17.81 -10.00 -37.41
CA SER A 60 -17.33 -8.84 -36.64
C SER A 60 -16.01 -9.10 -35.90
N ASP A 61 -15.33 -10.23 -36.12
CA ASP A 61 -14.19 -10.64 -35.31
C ASP A 61 -12.87 -10.20 -35.95
N TRP A 62 -12.21 -9.19 -35.37
CA TRP A 62 -10.88 -8.74 -35.79
C TRP A 62 -10.10 -8.09 -34.65
N VAL A 63 -8.79 -8.31 -34.63
CA VAL A 63 -7.87 -7.72 -33.66
C VAL A 63 -7.47 -6.31 -34.09
N THR A 64 -7.65 -5.33 -33.22
CA THR A 64 -7.38 -3.89 -33.47
C THR A 64 -6.00 -3.47 -32.97
N ARG A 65 -5.41 -4.18 -31.98
CA ARG A 65 -4.02 -4.00 -31.52
C ARG A 65 -3.40 -5.33 -31.04
N TYR A 66 -2.09 -5.51 -31.23
CA TYR A 66 -1.39 -6.76 -30.85
C TYR A 66 0.09 -6.55 -30.47
N PHE A 67 0.66 -7.48 -29.69
CA PHE A 67 2.11 -7.64 -29.55
C PHE A 67 2.65 -8.70 -30.52
N LEU A 68 3.89 -8.48 -30.97
CA LEU A 68 4.68 -9.41 -31.77
C LEU A 68 5.78 -10.04 -30.91
N MET A 69 5.79 -11.37 -30.81
CA MET A 69 6.81 -12.17 -30.15
C MET A 69 7.52 -13.06 -31.18
N PHE A 70 8.79 -13.37 -30.96
CA PHE A 70 9.57 -14.24 -31.83
C PHE A 70 10.49 -15.19 -31.04
N SER A 71 10.83 -16.32 -31.64
CA SER A 71 11.74 -17.32 -31.06
C SER A 71 12.42 -18.15 -32.15
N ASP A 72 13.63 -18.64 -31.89
CA ASP A 72 14.28 -19.64 -32.74
C ASP A 72 13.75 -21.06 -32.49
N THR A 73 13.33 -21.38 -31.26
CA THR A 73 12.98 -22.76 -30.86
C THR A 73 11.55 -22.94 -30.37
N GLY A 74 10.81 -21.85 -30.16
CA GLY A 74 9.40 -21.89 -29.72
C GLY A 74 9.20 -21.95 -28.20
N HIS A 75 10.29 -21.91 -27.43
CA HIS A 75 10.27 -21.92 -25.96
C HIS A 75 10.87 -20.65 -25.34
N ASN A 76 12.01 -20.16 -25.85
CA ASN A 76 12.62 -18.90 -25.39
C ASN A 76 12.15 -17.74 -26.28
N TRP A 77 11.18 -16.93 -25.80
CA TRP A 77 10.49 -15.91 -26.61
C TRP A 77 10.95 -14.48 -26.27
N ARG A 78 11.29 -13.71 -27.31
CA ARG A 78 11.57 -12.26 -27.20
C ARG A 78 10.41 -11.42 -27.74
N PRO A 79 10.00 -10.33 -27.07
CA PRO A 79 9.10 -9.33 -27.63
C PRO A 79 9.85 -8.46 -28.64
N TYR A 80 9.20 -8.14 -29.76
CA TYR A 80 9.69 -7.09 -30.64
C TYR A 80 9.49 -5.72 -29.99
N ARG A 81 10.54 -4.89 -29.99
CA ARG A 81 10.53 -3.53 -29.44
C ARG A 81 11.01 -2.54 -30.49
N GLN A 82 10.37 -1.38 -30.53
CA GLN A 82 10.72 -0.24 -31.37
C GLN A 82 11.25 0.87 -30.46
N GLU A 83 12.27 1.59 -30.91
CA GLU A 83 12.78 2.76 -30.17
C GLU A 83 11.64 3.78 -30.01
N ASP A 84 11.50 4.31 -28.78
CA ASP A 84 10.47 5.26 -28.33
C ASP A 84 8.98 4.80 -28.35
N SER A 85 8.65 3.50 -28.42
CA SER A 85 7.27 3.06 -28.14
C SER A 85 7.12 1.71 -27.43
N ILE A 86 6.05 1.58 -26.64
CA ILE A 86 5.66 0.34 -25.94
C ILE A 86 5.02 -0.66 -26.94
N GLY A 87 5.84 -1.21 -27.84
CA GLY A 87 5.74 -2.49 -28.57
C GLY A 87 4.44 -2.91 -29.30
N ALA A 88 3.33 -2.20 -29.15
CA ALA A 88 1.99 -2.63 -29.54
C ALA A 88 1.64 -2.12 -30.94
N PHE A 89 1.46 -3.04 -31.87
CA PHE A 89 1.13 -2.77 -33.27
C PHE A 89 -0.36 -2.49 -33.41
N SER A 90 -0.71 -1.53 -34.28
CA SER A 90 -2.08 -1.37 -34.77
C SER A 90 -2.44 -2.52 -35.73
N GLY A 91 -3.56 -3.17 -35.46
CA GLY A 91 -4.16 -4.20 -36.28
C GLY A 91 -5.28 -3.66 -37.17
N ASN A 92 -6.33 -4.46 -37.34
CA ASN A 92 -7.38 -4.28 -38.33
C ASN A 92 -8.52 -3.39 -37.83
N SER A 93 -9.19 -2.72 -38.76
CA SER A 93 -10.42 -1.94 -38.53
C SER A 93 -11.70 -2.63 -39.02
N ASN A 94 -11.58 -3.76 -39.73
CA ASN A 94 -12.67 -4.59 -40.21
C ASN A 94 -12.18 -6.02 -40.53
N ALA A 95 -13.12 -6.89 -40.95
CA ALA A 95 -12.86 -8.30 -41.27
C ALA A 95 -12.00 -8.53 -42.53
N ASP A 96 -12.03 -7.62 -43.50
CA ASP A 96 -11.58 -7.88 -44.87
C ASP A 96 -10.30 -7.15 -45.26
N SER A 97 -10.02 -5.99 -44.66
CA SER A 97 -8.80 -5.23 -44.94
C SER A 97 -7.55 -5.92 -44.40
N VAL A 98 -6.52 -6.02 -45.24
CA VAL A 98 -5.19 -6.45 -44.83
C VAL A 98 -4.44 -5.24 -44.28
N VAL A 99 -3.96 -5.33 -43.04
CA VAL A 99 -3.08 -4.34 -42.41
C VAL A 99 -1.69 -4.94 -42.33
N MET A 100 -0.76 -4.38 -43.10
CA MET A 100 0.64 -4.80 -43.12
C MET A 100 1.50 -3.78 -42.39
N TYR A 101 2.33 -4.26 -41.46
CA TYR A 101 3.34 -3.46 -40.79
C TYR A 101 4.74 -3.94 -41.20
N LYS A 102 5.57 -3.03 -41.71
CA LYS A 102 6.98 -3.29 -42.02
C LYS A 102 7.83 -3.06 -40.77
N LEU A 103 8.58 -4.07 -40.35
CA LEU A 103 9.47 -3.97 -39.20
C LEU A 103 10.63 -3.04 -39.55
N GLN A 104 10.89 -2.03 -38.71
CA GLN A 104 12.02 -1.11 -38.90
C GLN A 104 13.37 -1.82 -38.77
N GLN A 105 13.43 -2.83 -37.91
CA GLN A 105 14.59 -3.72 -37.75
C GLN A 105 14.10 -5.14 -38.06
N PRO A 106 14.66 -5.83 -39.06
CA PRO A 106 14.28 -7.21 -39.36
C PRO A 106 14.54 -8.14 -38.17
N VAL A 107 13.74 -9.20 -38.07
CA VAL A 107 13.83 -10.19 -36.99
C VAL A 107 14.23 -11.53 -37.58
N ILE A 108 15.34 -12.09 -37.14
CA ILE A 108 15.74 -13.46 -37.47
C ILE A 108 15.09 -14.40 -36.46
N ALA A 109 14.16 -15.23 -36.94
CA ALA A 109 13.48 -16.23 -36.11
C ALA A 109 12.92 -17.39 -36.97
N GLN A 110 12.59 -18.52 -36.35
CA GLN A 110 11.76 -19.57 -36.97
C GLN A 110 10.30 -19.51 -36.51
N TYR A 111 10.04 -18.99 -35.31
CA TYR A 111 8.71 -18.94 -34.71
C TYR A 111 8.29 -17.48 -34.49
N VAL A 112 7.06 -17.18 -34.89
CA VAL A 112 6.42 -15.87 -34.72
C VAL A 112 5.09 -16.06 -34.01
N ARG A 113 4.82 -15.28 -32.96
CA ARG A 113 3.59 -15.37 -32.18
C ARG A 113 2.96 -13.99 -32.01
N ILE A 114 1.68 -13.90 -32.33
CA ILE A 114 0.85 -12.71 -32.16
C ILE A 114 0.01 -12.87 -30.91
N LEU A 115 0.08 -11.88 -30.02
CA LEU A 115 -0.72 -11.75 -28.81
C LEU A 115 -1.74 -10.61 -29.01
N PRO A 116 -3.04 -10.89 -29.21
CA PRO A 116 -4.06 -9.85 -29.29
C PRO A 116 -4.14 -9.05 -28.00
N LEU A 117 -4.09 -7.72 -28.12
CA LEU A 117 -4.23 -6.79 -27.00
C LEU A 117 -5.65 -6.23 -26.93
N ASP A 118 -6.12 -5.73 -28.07
CA ASP A 118 -7.46 -5.15 -28.24
C ASP A 118 -8.08 -5.71 -29.55
N TRP A 119 -9.40 -5.83 -29.61
CA TRP A 119 -10.16 -6.30 -30.78
C TRP A 119 -11.44 -5.49 -30.96
N ASN A 120 -12.24 -5.79 -31.99
CA ASN A 120 -13.53 -5.13 -32.21
C ASN A 120 -14.44 -5.28 -30.98
N PRO A 121 -14.92 -4.20 -30.35
CA PRO A 121 -15.86 -4.30 -29.23
C PRO A 121 -17.18 -4.97 -29.60
N ASN A 122 -17.55 -4.98 -30.88
CA ASN A 122 -18.76 -5.63 -31.41
C ASN A 122 -18.51 -7.06 -31.92
N GLY A 123 -17.40 -7.70 -31.54
CA GLY A 123 -17.02 -9.05 -31.97
C GLY A 123 -15.99 -9.71 -31.06
N ARG A 124 -15.34 -10.74 -31.58
CA ARG A 124 -14.32 -11.55 -30.90
C ARG A 124 -12.91 -11.27 -31.43
N ILE A 125 -11.92 -11.89 -30.81
CA ILE A 125 -10.60 -12.07 -31.43
C ILE A 125 -10.80 -12.89 -32.71
N GLY A 126 -10.51 -12.28 -33.86
CA GLY A 126 -10.42 -12.95 -35.15
C GLY A 126 -9.11 -12.56 -35.83
N LEU A 127 -8.34 -13.56 -36.27
CA LEU A 127 -7.11 -13.31 -37.02
C LEU A 127 -6.96 -14.26 -38.22
N ARG A 128 -6.52 -13.64 -39.31
CA ARG A 128 -5.71 -14.23 -40.36
C ARG A 128 -4.37 -13.49 -40.38
N LEU A 129 -3.28 -14.20 -40.59
CA LEU A 129 -1.92 -13.74 -40.35
C LEU A 129 -0.99 -14.27 -41.45
N GLU A 130 -0.06 -13.43 -41.90
CA GLU A 130 1.05 -13.82 -42.77
C GLU A 130 2.31 -13.06 -42.35
N ALA A 131 3.46 -13.74 -42.41
CA ALA A 131 4.78 -13.15 -42.15
C ALA A 131 5.56 -13.12 -43.46
N TYR A 132 6.19 -11.99 -43.75
CA TYR A 132 7.00 -11.77 -44.94
C TYR A 132 8.45 -11.58 -44.56
N GLY A 133 9.34 -12.16 -45.35
CA GLY A 133 10.76 -12.21 -45.08
C GLY A 133 11.49 -13.04 -46.13
N CYS A 134 12.80 -13.16 -45.95
CA CYS A 134 13.66 -14.00 -46.77
C CYS A 134 14.24 -15.14 -45.92
N GLN A 135 14.52 -16.28 -46.53
CA GLN A 135 15.21 -17.40 -45.86
C GLN A 135 16.55 -16.89 -45.31
N TYR A 136 16.75 -16.97 -44.00
CA TYR A 136 18.01 -16.59 -43.37
C TYR A 136 18.95 -17.79 -43.37
N LYS A 137 20.08 -17.65 -44.06
CA LYS A 137 21.17 -18.63 -44.05
C LYS A 137 22.29 -18.07 -43.19
N SER A 138 22.87 -18.93 -42.36
CA SER A 138 23.85 -18.56 -41.36
C SER A 138 24.80 -19.72 -41.12
N ASP A 139 26.09 -19.46 -41.10
CA ASP A 139 27.09 -20.46 -40.71
C ASP A 139 27.09 -20.55 -39.19
N VAL A 140 26.94 -21.74 -38.62
CA VAL A 140 26.75 -21.91 -37.16
C VAL A 140 27.62 -23.03 -36.62
N VAL A 141 28.30 -22.74 -35.51
CA VAL A 141 29.20 -23.69 -34.85
C VAL A 141 28.91 -23.76 -33.35
N GLY A 142 28.74 -24.99 -32.85
CA GLY A 142 28.46 -25.32 -31.45
C GLY A 142 29.71 -25.83 -30.73
N PHE A 143 29.95 -25.29 -29.54
CA PHE A 143 31.04 -25.65 -28.64
C PHE A 143 30.48 -26.28 -27.36
N ASP A 144 31.11 -27.38 -26.95
CA ASP A 144 30.79 -28.17 -25.74
C ASP A 144 31.72 -27.82 -24.54
N GLY A 145 32.54 -26.76 -24.66
CA GLY A 145 33.60 -26.43 -23.70
C GLY A 145 34.84 -27.34 -23.77
N SER A 146 34.83 -28.43 -24.53
CA SER A 146 36.01 -29.27 -24.78
C SER A 146 36.73 -28.88 -26.07
N ALA A 147 35.97 -28.41 -27.07
CA ALA A 147 36.46 -28.07 -28.40
C ALA A 147 36.77 -26.57 -28.61
N HIS A 148 37.61 -26.27 -29.59
CA HIS A 148 37.91 -24.92 -30.08
C HIS A 148 38.34 -24.93 -31.56
N LEU A 149 38.16 -23.81 -32.25
CA LEU A 149 38.70 -23.57 -33.59
C LEU A 149 39.96 -22.72 -33.50
N LEU A 150 40.91 -22.92 -34.41
CA LEU A 150 42.19 -22.21 -34.45
C LEU A 150 42.47 -21.72 -35.87
N PHE A 151 42.29 -20.42 -36.10
CA PHE A 151 42.43 -19.75 -37.39
C PHE A 151 43.77 -18.99 -37.50
N ARG A 152 44.45 -19.13 -38.64
CA ARG A 152 45.69 -18.41 -38.95
C ARG A 152 45.47 -17.49 -40.15
N PRO A 153 45.47 -16.15 -39.94
CA PRO A 153 45.42 -15.19 -41.03
C PRO A 153 46.59 -15.38 -42.03
N ASP A 154 46.35 -15.11 -43.31
CA ASP A 154 47.39 -15.20 -44.35
C ASP A 154 48.32 -13.97 -44.28
N PRO A 155 49.63 -14.14 -44.03
CA PRO A 155 50.57 -13.03 -43.90
C PRO A 155 50.93 -12.36 -45.25
N SER A 156 50.45 -12.87 -46.38
CA SER A 156 50.68 -12.27 -47.72
C SER A 156 49.70 -11.13 -48.05
N VAL A 157 48.61 -11.00 -47.30
CA VAL A 157 47.69 -9.85 -47.39
C VAL A 157 48.30 -8.69 -46.61
N THR A 158 48.56 -7.55 -47.27
CA THR A 158 49.14 -6.38 -46.58
C THR A 158 48.24 -5.97 -45.40
N PRO A 159 48.80 -5.76 -44.19
CA PRO A 159 47.99 -5.42 -43.03
C PRO A 159 47.24 -4.12 -43.30
N ALA A 160 45.92 -4.25 -43.45
CA ALA A 160 45.06 -3.09 -43.47
C ALA A 160 45.24 -2.35 -42.14
N ASN A 161 45.23 -1.02 -42.15
CA ASN A 161 45.22 -0.22 -40.91
C ASN A 161 43.87 -0.32 -40.15
N ARG A 162 43.11 -1.39 -40.41
CA ARG A 162 41.75 -1.71 -39.98
C ARG A 162 41.61 -3.23 -39.87
N ASP A 163 41.43 -3.74 -38.65
CA ASP A 163 41.00 -5.11 -38.40
C ASP A 163 39.54 -5.11 -37.94
N VAL A 164 38.73 -6.05 -38.41
CA VAL A 164 37.33 -6.23 -38.01
C VAL A 164 37.07 -7.69 -37.70
N LEU A 165 36.76 -7.99 -36.45
CA LEU A 165 36.13 -9.24 -36.03
C LEU A 165 34.64 -8.98 -35.80
N SER A 166 33.78 -9.82 -36.37
CA SER A 166 32.32 -9.76 -36.19
C SER A 166 31.77 -11.17 -36.00
N MET A 167 30.83 -11.37 -35.07
CA MET A 167 30.15 -12.64 -34.84
C MET A 167 28.87 -12.45 -34.03
N ASN A 168 27.96 -13.42 -34.10
CA ASN A 168 26.89 -13.57 -33.13
C ASN A 168 27.23 -14.73 -32.17
N PHE A 169 26.81 -14.66 -30.91
CA PHE A 169 26.96 -15.76 -29.94
C PHE A 169 25.69 -15.99 -29.13
N LYS A 170 25.55 -17.20 -28.59
CA LYS A 170 24.40 -17.66 -27.80
C LYS A 170 24.83 -18.68 -26.74
N THR A 171 24.45 -18.47 -25.48
CA THR A 171 24.78 -19.38 -24.37
C THR A 171 23.85 -19.21 -23.15
N LEU A 172 23.78 -20.25 -22.32
CA LEU A 172 23.24 -20.25 -20.95
C LEU A 172 24.33 -20.08 -19.88
N LEU A 173 25.62 -20.20 -20.23
CA LEU A 173 26.70 -20.12 -19.25
C LEU A 173 27.15 -18.68 -19.08
N ASN A 174 27.06 -18.18 -17.86
CA ASN A 174 27.52 -16.84 -17.47
C ASN A 174 29.04 -16.61 -17.58
N SER A 175 29.83 -17.60 -17.99
CA SER A 175 31.28 -17.49 -18.14
C SER A 175 31.88 -18.40 -19.22
N GLY A 176 32.81 -17.87 -20.02
CA GLY A 176 33.53 -18.61 -21.06
C GLY A 176 34.37 -17.72 -22.00
N THR A 177 35.46 -18.26 -22.54
CA THR A 177 36.33 -17.54 -23.50
C THR A 177 35.80 -17.68 -24.93
N LEU A 178 35.27 -16.60 -25.50
CA LEU A 178 34.74 -16.62 -26.87
C LEU A 178 35.88 -16.55 -27.90
N VAL A 179 36.81 -15.60 -27.74
CA VAL A 179 37.92 -15.38 -28.68
C VAL A 179 39.22 -15.08 -27.94
N HIS A 180 40.32 -15.66 -28.42
CA HIS A 180 41.67 -15.37 -27.96
C HIS A 180 42.58 -15.11 -29.16
N MET A 181 43.11 -13.90 -29.28
CA MET A 181 44.05 -13.49 -30.32
C MET A 181 45.47 -13.42 -29.74
N GLU A 182 46.44 -14.00 -30.44
CA GLU A 182 47.86 -13.88 -30.14
C GLU A 182 48.57 -13.12 -31.26
N GLU A 183 49.31 -12.06 -30.91
CA GLU A 183 50.13 -11.28 -31.83
C GLU A 183 51.55 -11.87 -31.94
N ARG A 184 52.25 -11.62 -33.06
CA ARG A 184 53.66 -12.02 -33.25
C ARG A 184 54.61 -11.48 -32.18
N SER A 185 54.21 -10.42 -31.49
CA SER A 185 54.92 -9.78 -30.37
C SER A 185 54.80 -10.53 -29.03
N GLY A 186 54.06 -11.65 -28.97
CA GLY A 186 53.77 -12.42 -27.75
C GLY A 186 52.72 -11.76 -26.82
N HIS A 187 52.00 -10.78 -27.37
CA HIS A 187 50.92 -10.06 -26.73
C HIS A 187 49.58 -10.76 -27.04
N THR A 188 48.63 -10.78 -26.08
CA THR A 188 47.35 -11.49 -26.28
C THR A 188 46.13 -10.66 -25.89
N LEU A 189 45.14 -10.59 -26.79
CA LEU A 189 43.84 -9.96 -26.58
C LEU A 189 42.79 -11.06 -26.39
N THR A 190 42.01 -11.01 -25.30
CA THR A 190 40.99 -12.02 -25.00
C THR A 190 39.62 -11.37 -24.87
N LEU A 191 38.62 -11.91 -25.57
CA LEU A 191 37.21 -11.61 -25.39
C LEU A 191 36.57 -12.74 -24.56
N GLU A 192 36.20 -12.40 -23.33
CA GLU A 192 35.67 -13.34 -22.34
C GLU A 192 34.27 -12.90 -21.90
N LEU A 193 33.33 -13.85 -21.86
CA LEU A 193 32.08 -13.68 -21.13
C LEU A 193 32.38 -13.94 -19.65
N PHE A 194 32.02 -12.99 -18.78
CA PHE A 194 32.24 -13.06 -17.34
C PHE A 194 31.05 -12.46 -16.59
N ARG A 195 30.34 -13.28 -15.81
CA ARG A 195 29.13 -12.92 -15.07
C ARG A 195 28.05 -12.27 -15.96
N GLY A 196 27.82 -12.85 -17.14
CA GLY A 196 26.81 -12.36 -18.10
C GLY A 196 27.17 -11.05 -18.80
N LYS A 197 28.45 -10.62 -18.77
CA LYS A 197 28.97 -9.44 -19.48
C LYS A 197 30.16 -9.81 -20.33
N LEU A 198 30.33 -9.18 -21.49
CA LEU A 198 31.57 -9.33 -22.25
C LEU A 198 32.64 -8.41 -21.69
N LEU A 199 33.85 -8.94 -21.63
CA LEU A 199 35.04 -8.30 -21.09
C LEU A 199 36.19 -8.48 -22.08
N LEU A 200 36.73 -7.37 -22.56
CA LEU A 200 37.89 -7.38 -23.45
C LEU A 200 39.15 -7.10 -22.61
N GLN A 201 40.06 -8.07 -22.60
CA GLN A 201 41.26 -8.05 -21.75
C GLN A 201 42.53 -8.01 -22.58
N LEU A 202 43.48 -7.17 -22.15
CA LEU A 202 44.81 -7.06 -22.72
C LEU A 202 45.85 -7.71 -21.80
N ARG A 203 46.77 -8.49 -22.36
CA ARG A 203 47.92 -9.03 -21.61
C ARG A 203 49.23 -8.77 -22.37
N LYS A 204 50.21 -8.19 -21.66
CA LYS A 204 51.52 -7.81 -22.21
C LYS A 204 52.46 -9.02 -22.30
N GLY A 205 53.18 -9.14 -23.42
CA GLY A 205 54.18 -10.19 -23.63
C GLY A 205 55.48 -9.93 -22.86
N ARG A 206 56.02 -10.97 -22.20
CA ARG A 206 57.27 -11.00 -21.40
C ARG A 206 57.36 -10.02 -20.22
N GLY A 207 56.89 -10.49 -19.07
CA GLY A 207 57.22 -10.00 -17.72
C GLY A 207 56.65 -10.96 -16.68
N SER A 208 57.32 -11.14 -15.53
CA SER A 208 56.88 -12.09 -14.48
C SER A 208 55.76 -11.57 -13.57
N SER A 209 55.04 -10.52 -14.00
CA SER A 209 53.84 -10.00 -13.33
C SER A 209 52.62 -10.32 -14.19
N ALA A 210 51.61 -10.97 -13.59
CA ALA A 210 50.39 -11.38 -14.27
C ALA A 210 49.31 -10.28 -14.24
N ASP A 211 49.68 -9.07 -14.63
CA ASP A 211 48.77 -7.91 -14.65
C ASP A 211 47.81 -8.01 -15.83
N PHE A 212 46.60 -8.51 -15.56
CA PHE A 212 45.47 -8.42 -16.47
C PHE A 212 44.85 -7.03 -16.35
N HIS A 213 44.90 -6.25 -17.43
CA HIS A 213 44.17 -4.99 -17.51
C HIS A 213 42.87 -5.21 -18.30
N PRO A 214 41.69 -5.20 -17.64
CA PRO A 214 40.42 -5.13 -18.34
C PRO A 214 40.33 -3.78 -19.04
N LEU A 215 40.24 -3.78 -20.38
CA LEU A 215 40.17 -2.54 -21.16
C LEU A 215 38.75 -1.96 -21.14
N VAL A 216 37.76 -2.83 -21.30
CA VAL A 216 36.35 -2.47 -21.43
C VAL A 216 35.46 -3.65 -21.07
N SER A 217 34.31 -3.36 -20.46
CA SER A 217 33.22 -4.33 -20.28
C SER A 217 31.92 -3.76 -20.86
N LEU A 218 31.21 -4.58 -21.63
CA LEU A 218 29.97 -4.20 -22.31
C LEU A 218 28.91 -5.31 -22.20
N GLY A 219 27.65 -4.87 -22.29
CA GLY A 219 26.47 -5.71 -22.14
C GLY A 219 26.15 -6.11 -20.69
N SER A 220 25.04 -6.85 -20.55
CA SER A 220 24.53 -7.39 -19.29
C SER A 220 23.50 -8.47 -19.60
N LEU A 221 23.50 -9.57 -18.83
CA LEU A 221 22.60 -10.72 -19.04
C LEU A 221 22.72 -11.33 -20.46
N LEU A 222 23.95 -11.41 -20.98
CA LEU A 222 24.25 -12.00 -22.30
C LEU A 222 24.26 -13.54 -22.29
N ASP A 223 23.86 -14.13 -21.17
CA ASP A 223 23.70 -15.55 -20.87
C ASP A 223 22.21 -15.97 -20.88
N ASP A 224 21.38 -15.24 -21.62
CA ASP A 224 19.91 -15.42 -21.69
C ASP A 224 19.42 -16.45 -22.74
N GLN A 225 20.36 -17.22 -23.32
CA GLN A 225 20.10 -18.20 -24.38
C GLN A 225 19.43 -17.61 -25.63
N HIS A 226 19.85 -16.43 -26.05
CA HIS A 226 19.56 -15.88 -27.37
C HIS A 226 20.84 -15.44 -28.09
N TRP A 227 20.68 -15.05 -29.37
CA TRP A 227 21.77 -14.45 -30.13
C TRP A 227 22.02 -13.01 -29.69
N HIS A 228 23.29 -12.72 -29.45
CA HIS A 228 23.86 -11.40 -29.20
C HIS A 228 24.93 -11.11 -30.24
N HIS A 229 24.91 -9.89 -30.80
CA HIS A 229 25.88 -9.47 -31.79
C HIS A 229 27.13 -8.90 -31.13
N VAL A 230 28.31 -9.20 -31.67
CA VAL A 230 29.59 -8.66 -31.20
C VAL A 230 30.45 -8.26 -32.38
N SER A 231 30.94 -7.02 -32.35
CA SER A 231 31.93 -6.52 -33.30
C SER A 231 33.09 -5.85 -32.57
N VAL A 232 34.32 -6.16 -33.00
CA VAL A 232 35.56 -5.52 -32.56
C VAL A 232 36.26 -5.00 -33.80
N GLU A 233 36.13 -3.70 -34.04
CA GLU A 233 36.79 -2.99 -35.12
C GLU A 233 37.97 -2.17 -34.56
N ARG A 234 39.18 -2.39 -35.07
CA ARG A 234 40.41 -1.69 -34.69
C ARG A 234 40.93 -0.89 -35.88
N VAL A 235 40.91 0.44 -35.82
CA VAL A 235 41.43 1.35 -36.86
C VAL A 235 42.58 2.18 -36.30
N ARG A 236 43.82 1.98 -36.80
CA ARG A 236 45.02 2.74 -36.38
C ARG A 236 45.23 2.83 -34.84
N GLY A 237 44.91 1.75 -34.12
CA GLY A 237 45.01 1.67 -32.65
C GLY A 237 43.78 2.18 -31.88
N LEU A 238 42.83 2.85 -32.54
CA LEU A 238 41.51 3.13 -32.00
C LEU A 238 40.64 1.86 -32.13
N VAL A 239 39.90 1.48 -31.10
CA VAL A 239 39.02 0.29 -31.12
C VAL A 239 37.58 0.68 -30.82
N ASN A 240 36.69 0.32 -31.73
CA ASN A 240 35.25 0.28 -31.56
C ASN A 240 34.86 -1.14 -31.12
N PHE A 241 34.40 -1.28 -29.87
CA PHE A 241 33.84 -2.53 -29.37
C PHE A 241 32.33 -2.38 -29.24
N THR A 242 31.59 -3.14 -30.05
CA THR A 242 30.13 -3.12 -30.11
C THR A 242 29.58 -4.43 -29.57
N VAL A 243 28.62 -4.34 -28.64
CA VAL A 243 27.78 -5.46 -28.21
C VAL A 243 26.32 -5.08 -28.45
N ASP A 244 25.62 -5.88 -29.25
CA ASP A 244 24.32 -5.59 -29.84
C ASP A 244 24.29 -4.23 -30.57
N LYS A 245 23.71 -3.21 -29.94
CA LYS A 245 23.68 -1.82 -30.44
C LYS A 245 24.64 -0.88 -29.71
N ASN A 246 25.29 -1.33 -28.64
CA ASN A 246 26.06 -0.50 -27.73
C ASN A 246 27.54 -0.53 -28.11
N THR A 247 28.03 0.54 -28.72
CA THR A 247 29.46 0.72 -29.06
C THR A 247 30.17 1.53 -27.97
N GLN A 248 31.31 1.03 -27.49
CA GLN A 248 32.30 1.82 -26.76
C GLN A 248 33.59 1.93 -27.56
N GLN A 249 34.18 3.12 -27.53
CA GLN A 249 35.36 3.48 -28.29
C GLN A 249 36.50 3.80 -27.33
N PHE A 250 37.66 3.17 -27.52
CA PHE A 250 38.85 3.38 -26.68
C PHE A 250 40.15 3.25 -27.49
N GLN A 251 41.24 3.80 -26.98
CA GLN A 251 42.55 3.77 -27.64
C GLN A 251 43.43 2.66 -27.04
N LEU A 252 44.04 1.83 -27.89
CA LEU A 252 45.07 0.87 -27.47
C LEU A 252 46.41 1.57 -27.19
N PRO A 253 47.27 1.01 -26.31
CA PRO A 253 48.63 1.53 -26.10
C PRO A 253 49.45 1.53 -27.39
N GLU A 254 50.35 2.51 -27.57
CA GLU A 254 51.17 2.66 -28.78
C GLU A 254 51.99 1.41 -29.13
N SER A 255 52.40 0.60 -28.13
CA SER A 255 53.09 -0.67 -28.36
C SER A 255 52.25 -1.75 -29.09
N TRP A 256 50.94 -1.52 -29.26
CA TRP A 256 50.02 -2.42 -29.96
C TRP A 256 49.55 -1.87 -31.32
N SER A 257 49.69 -0.57 -31.61
CA SER A 257 49.02 0.06 -32.76
C SER A 257 49.45 -0.50 -34.13
N HIS A 258 50.63 -1.13 -34.21
CA HIS A 258 51.25 -1.65 -35.44
C HIS A 258 51.52 -3.16 -35.45
N SER A 259 51.06 -3.91 -34.44
CA SER A 259 51.29 -5.36 -34.36
C SER A 259 50.45 -6.18 -35.36
N GLU A 260 51.05 -7.23 -35.93
CA GLU A 260 50.37 -8.27 -36.72
C GLU A 260 49.83 -9.41 -35.83
N ILE A 261 48.59 -9.83 -36.09
CA ILE A 261 47.96 -11.00 -35.45
C ILE A 261 48.57 -12.29 -36.04
N ASN A 262 48.98 -13.21 -35.19
CA ASN A 262 49.62 -14.48 -35.56
C ASN A 262 48.61 -15.63 -35.62
N GLU A 263 47.73 -15.72 -34.62
CA GLU A 263 46.76 -16.81 -34.48
C GLU A 263 45.51 -16.31 -33.72
N ILE A 264 44.33 -16.80 -34.11
CA ILE A 264 43.05 -16.50 -33.47
C ILE A 264 42.37 -17.81 -33.09
N SER A 265 42.09 -18.01 -31.81
CA SER A 265 41.34 -19.15 -31.29
C SER A 265 39.89 -18.73 -30.98
N PHE A 266 38.92 -19.55 -31.38
CA PHE A 266 37.49 -19.36 -31.12
C PHE A 266 36.96 -20.51 -30.25
N GLY A 267 36.16 -20.17 -29.25
CA GLY A 267 35.56 -21.11 -28.31
C GLY A 267 36.47 -21.58 -27.17
N GLY A 268 37.74 -21.18 -27.14
CA GLY A 268 38.68 -21.56 -26.08
C GLY A 268 40.09 -20.99 -26.29
N THR A 269 41.05 -21.44 -25.48
CA THR A 269 42.47 -21.03 -25.59
C THR A 269 43.41 -22.21 -25.87
N SER A 270 44.20 -22.11 -26.94
CA SER A 270 45.30 -23.05 -27.24
C SER A 270 46.52 -22.75 -26.35
N ALA A 271 46.47 -23.15 -25.07
CA ALA A 271 47.53 -22.89 -24.09
C ALA A 271 48.00 -24.16 -23.36
N ALA A 272 48.55 -25.12 -24.11
CA ALA A 272 49.30 -26.24 -23.54
C ALA A 272 50.64 -25.76 -22.95
N GLY A 273 50.62 -25.14 -21.76
CA GLY A 273 51.88 -24.76 -21.10
C GLY A 273 51.84 -23.88 -19.85
N LEU A 274 50.74 -23.18 -19.51
CA LEU A 274 50.72 -22.26 -18.36
C LEU A 274 49.84 -22.72 -17.19
N GLN A 275 50.39 -22.53 -16.00
CA GLN A 275 49.90 -22.83 -14.65
C GLN A 275 48.39 -22.63 -14.41
N LYS A 276 47.84 -23.45 -13.49
CA LYS A 276 46.45 -23.41 -12.98
C LYS A 276 46.14 -22.13 -12.17
N SER A 277 46.20 -20.95 -12.80
CA SER A 277 45.49 -19.79 -12.27
C SER A 277 43.98 -20.02 -12.42
N HIS A 278 43.22 -19.75 -11.37
CA HIS A 278 41.79 -20.07 -11.35
C HIS A 278 41.01 -19.21 -12.35
N SER A 279 39.93 -19.77 -12.93
CA SER A 279 38.92 -19.07 -13.75
C SER A 279 39.30 -18.67 -15.19
N ARG A 280 39.68 -19.63 -16.05
CA ARG A 280 39.42 -19.52 -17.51
C ARG A 280 38.73 -20.79 -18.00
N ARG A 281 37.47 -20.67 -18.41
CA ARG A 281 36.67 -21.75 -19.02
C ARG A 281 36.64 -21.52 -20.53
N ASN A 282 36.66 -22.59 -21.31
CA ASN A 282 36.30 -22.55 -22.73
C ASN A 282 34.81 -22.19 -22.86
N PHE A 283 34.39 -21.72 -24.03
CA PHE A 283 33.00 -21.39 -24.32
C PHE A 283 32.17 -22.67 -24.49
N HIS A 284 30.97 -22.66 -23.93
CA HIS A 284 29.94 -23.66 -24.17
C HIS A 284 28.70 -22.91 -24.68
N GLY A 285 28.20 -23.28 -25.85
CA GLY A 285 27.19 -22.49 -26.57
C GLY A 285 27.48 -22.46 -28.06
N CYS A 286 26.84 -21.54 -28.77
CA CYS A 286 26.91 -21.44 -30.23
C CYS A 286 27.51 -20.09 -30.67
N LEU A 287 28.33 -20.13 -31.73
CA LEU A 287 28.72 -18.95 -32.49
C LEU A 287 28.10 -19.01 -33.89
N GLU A 288 27.75 -17.87 -34.45
CA GLU A 288 27.10 -17.71 -35.75
C GLU A 288 27.81 -16.60 -36.54
N ASN A 289 27.99 -16.82 -37.85
CA ASN A 289 28.56 -15.86 -38.80
C ASN A 289 29.87 -15.22 -38.32
N VAL A 290 30.82 -16.05 -37.87
CA VAL A 290 32.14 -15.60 -37.40
C VAL A 290 32.98 -15.12 -38.58
N LEU A 291 33.15 -13.81 -38.69
CA LEU A 291 33.84 -13.11 -39.76
C LEU A 291 35.08 -12.39 -39.21
N TYR A 292 36.24 -12.60 -39.84
CA TYR A 292 37.45 -11.81 -39.57
C TYR A 292 37.97 -11.20 -40.88
N ASN A 293 38.00 -9.87 -40.98
CA ASN A 293 38.36 -9.14 -42.21
C ASN A 293 37.64 -9.70 -43.46
N ASP A 294 36.30 -9.81 -43.36
CA ASP A 294 35.38 -10.36 -44.38
C ASP A 294 35.56 -11.85 -44.73
N ILE A 295 36.39 -12.59 -43.98
CA ILE A 295 36.59 -14.03 -44.15
C ILE A 295 35.69 -14.81 -43.17
N SER A 296 34.80 -15.68 -43.67
CA SER A 296 34.07 -16.65 -42.83
C SER A 296 35.03 -17.68 -42.25
N VAL A 297 35.07 -17.77 -40.92
CA VAL A 297 35.89 -18.72 -40.17
C VAL A 297 35.19 -20.09 -40.11
N ILE A 298 33.86 -20.10 -40.07
CA ILE A 298 33.07 -21.34 -39.96
C ILE A 298 33.07 -22.10 -41.29
N GLU A 299 32.82 -21.43 -42.42
CA GLU A 299 32.90 -22.01 -43.77
C GLU A 299 34.24 -22.74 -43.98
N ARG A 300 35.36 -22.10 -43.63
CA ARG A 300 36.69 -22.72 -43.71
C ARG A 300 36.85 -23.95 -42.82
N ALA A 301 36.20 -23.99 -41.66
CA ALA A 301 36.23 -25.13 -40.74
C ALA A 301 35.43 -26.31 -41.30
N GLU A 302 34.26 -26.06 -41.90
CA GLU A 302 33.43 -27.05 -42.58
C GLU A 302 34.14 -27.64 -43.80
N GLU A 303 34.73 -26.78 -44.64
CA GLU A 303 35.52 -27.16 -45.81
C GLU A 303 36.90 -27.75 -45.49
N LYS A 304 37.35 -27.67 -44.22
CA LYS A 304 38.65 -28.15 -43.72
C LYS A 304 39.85 -27.52 -44.45
N GLN A 305 39.80 -26.20 -44.67
CA GLN A 305 40.89 -25.47 -45.31
C GLN A 305 42.17 -25.42 -44.44
N VAL A 306 43.33 -25.25 -45.08
CA VAL A 306 44.66 -25.30 -44.43
C VAL A 306 44.86 -24.17 -43.39
N SER A 307 44.18 -23.03 -43.55
CA SER A 307 44.27 -21.88 -42.65
C SER A 307 43.53 -22.06 -41.31
N ILE A 308 42.84 -23.19 -41.10
CA ILE A 308 42.11 -23.47 -39.86
C ILE A 308 42.41 -24.87 -39.32
N THR A 309 42.41 -25.01 -37.99
CA THR A 309 42.54 -26.30 -37.30
C THR A 309 41.40 -26.46 -36.31
N VAL A 310 40.62 -27.53 -36.47
CA VAL A 310 39.58 -27.94 -35.51
C VAL A 310 40.23 -28.78 -34.41
N ARG A 311 39.97 -28.47 -33.13
CA ARG A 311 40.45 -29.25 -31.97
C ARG A 311 39.26 -29.62 -31.09
N GLY A 312 39.13 -30.91 -30.77
CA GLY A 312 37.94 -31.46 -30.10
C GLY A 312 36.83 -31.84 -31.08
N ASN A 313 35.65 -32.18 -30.56
CA ASN A 313 34.48 -32.54 -31.38
C ASN A 313 33.56 -31.32 -31.52
N VAL A 314 33.67 -30.61 -32.64
CA VAL A 314 32.88 -29.41 -32.93
C VAL A 314 31.62 -29.80 -33.72
N SER A 315 30.46 -29.26 -33.31
CA SER A 315 29.20 -29.42 -34.05
C SER A 315 28.99 -28.25 -35.01
N PHE A 316 28.61 -28.51 -36.26
CA PHE A 316 28.14 -27.48 -37.20
C PHE A 316 26.62 -27.29 -37.14
N THR A 317 26.03 -27.58 -35.98
CA THR A 317 24.64 -27.29 -35.65
C THR A 317 24.54 -26.80 -34.20
N CYS A 318 23.70 -25.80 -33.95
CA CYS A 318 23.37 -25.34 -32.61
C CYS A 318 22.21 -26.17 -32.06
N THR A 319 22.52 -27.21 -31.29
CA THR A 319 21.52 -28.01 -30.57
C THR A 319 21.35 -27.49 -29.15
N GLU A 320 20.12 -27.12 -28.77
CA GLU A 320 19.78 -26.77 -27.38
C GLU A 320 19.57 -28.04 -26.55
N SER A 321 20.11 -28.08 -25.33
CA SER A 321 19.75 -29.11 -24.34
C SER A 321 18.41 -28.75 -23.70
N ILE A 322 17.45 -29.67 -23.77
CA ILE A 322 16.14 -29.52 -23.11
C ILE A 322 16.25 -30.16 -21.73
N ASP A 323 16.58 -29.35 -20.75
CA ASP A 323 16.68 -29.78 -19.36
C ASP A 323 15.28 -29.72 -18.72
N VAL A 324 14.78 -30.86 -18.25
CA VAL A 324 13.44 -30.98 -17.66
C VAL A 324 13.55 -31.08 -16.13
N PRO A 325 13.16 -30.06 -15.37
CA PRO A 325 13.19 -30.07 -13.92
C PRO A 325 12.15 -31.01 -13.30
N VAL A 326 12.48 -31.54 -12.12
CA VAL A 326 11.61 -32.42 -11.33
C VAL A 326 11.62 -31.95 -9.88
N THR A 327 10.41 -31.69 -9.34
CA THR A 327 10.23 -31.26 -7.94
C THR A 327 9.73 -32.42 -7.07
N PHE A 328 10.51 -32.80 -6.06
CA PHE A 328 10.08 -33.77 -5.05
C PHE A 328 9.22 -33.07 -3.98
N ALA A 329 7.91 -32.99 -4.24
CA ALA A 329 6.96 -32.21 -3.43
C ALA A 329 6.73 -32.72 -1.99
N SER A 330 7.18 -33.93 -1.66
CA SER A 330 7.07 -34.51 -0.31
C SER A 330 8.30 -35.35 0.06
N PRO A 331 8.58 -35.58 1.37
CA PRO A 331 9.66 -36.47 1.81
C PRO A 331 9.54 -37.93 1.37
N GLY A 332 8.37 -38.37 0.91
CA GLY A 332 8.13 -39.72 0.37
C GLY A 332 8.20 -39.81 -1.15
N SER A 333 8.42 -38.69 -1.85
CA SER A 333 8.54 -38.65 -3.31
C SER A 333 9.97 -39.05 -3.71
N PHE A 334 10.10 -40.06 -4.58
CA PHE A 334 11.39 -40.50 -5.13
C PHE A 334 11.27 -40.88 -6.61
N LEU A 335 12.39 -40.87 -7.32
CA LEU A 335 12.48 -41.29 -8.73
C LEU A 335 13.44 -42.48 -8.83
N ALA A 336 12.93 -43.62 -9.30
CA ALA A 336 13.76 -44.79 -9.58
C ALA A 336 14.32 -44.69 -11.01
N LEU A 337 15.64 -44.50 -11.13
CA LEU A 337 16.32 -44.43 -12.42
C LEU A 337 16.90 -45.80 -12.82
N PRO A 338 16.81 -46.21 -14.10
CA PRO A 338 17.43 -47.45 -14.57
C PRO A 338 18.96 -47.32 -14.55
N TRP A 339 19.63 -48.19 -13.79
CA TRP A 339 21.08 -48.21 -13.64
C TRP A 339 21.73 -49.29 -14.52
N VAL A 340 22.74 -48.93 -15.31
CA VAL A 340 23.50 -49.88 -16.15
C VAL A 340 24.87 -50.14 -15.55
N SER A 341 25.03 -51.30 -14.91
CA SER A 341 26.28 -51.77 -14.32
C SER A 341 27.29 -52.22 -15.37
N GLY A 342 28.28 -51.40 -15.70
CA GLY A 342 29.26 -51.74 -16.76
C GLY A 342 30.62 -51.03 -16.79
N GLY A 343 31.00 -50.20 -15.80
CA GLY A 343 32.27 -49.45 -15.82
C GLY A 343 33.03 -49.45 -14.48
N GLU A 344 34.37 -49.39 -14.55
CA GLU A 344 35.29 -49.38 -13.39
C GLU A 344 35.29 -48.07 -12.58
N SER A 345 34.63 -47.02 -13.07
CA SER A 345 34.50 -45.72 -12.41
C SER A 345 33.07 -45.23 -12.49
N VAL A 346 32.50 -44.83 -11.34
CA VAL A 346 31.21 -44.16 -11.26
C VAL A 346 31.43 -42.66 -11.05
N SER A 347 30.78 -41.86 -11.89
CA SER A 347 30.67 -40.40 -11.75
C SER A 347 29.20 -39.97 -11.77
N VAL A 348 28.79 -39.17 -10.79
CA VAL A 348 27.43 -38.64 -10.68
C VAL A 348 27.50 -37.14 -10.41
N ALA A 349 26.77 -36.37 -11.21
CA ALA A 349 26.59 -34.94 -11.07
C ALA A 349 25.14 -34.64 -10.67
N LEU A 350 24.95 -33.91 -9.57
CA LEU A 350 23.64 -33.46 -9.11
C LEU A 350 23.70 -31.96 -8.84
N GLN A 351 22.81 -31.20 -9.47
CA GLN A 351 22.45 -29.86 -9.02
C GLN A 351 21.14 -29.95 -8.24
N PHE A 352 21.11 -29.41 -7.02
CA PHE A 352 19.89 -29.40 -6.21
C PHE A 352 19.73 -28.07 -5.48
N ARG A 353 18.48 -27.70 -5.23
CA ARG A 353 18.10 -26.51 -4.45
C ARG A 353 17.02 -26.92 -3.44
N THR A 354 17.26 -26.68 -2.16
CA THR A 354 16.34 -27.11 -1.09
C THR A 354 16.46 -26.24 0.15
N TRP A 355 15.37 -26.10 0.89
CA TRP A 355 15.33 -25.40 2.19
C TRP A 355 15.27 -26.39 3.37
N ASN A 356 15.22 -27.69 3.09
CA ASN A 356 15.23 -28.73 4.10
C ASN A 356 16.64 -28.93 4.67
N LYS A 357 16.79 -28.79 5.99
CA LYS A 357 18.07 -28.99 6.69
C LYS A 357 18.54 -30.45 6.70
N ALA A 358 17.66 -31.39 6.37
CA ALA A 358 17.96 -32.81 6.26
C ALA A 358 17.09 -33.48 5.19
N GLY A 359 17.61 -34.52 4.55
CA GLY A 359 16.90 -35.31 3.54
C GLY A 359 17.84 -36.19 2.71
N LEU A 360 17.39 -37.38 2.31
CA LEU A 360 18.14 -38.24 1.40
C LEU A 360 18.07 -37.67 -0.02
N LEU A 361 19.24 -37.42 -0.64
CA LEU A 361 19.35 -36.90 -2.02
C LEU A 361 19.46 -38.04 -3.04
N MET A 362 20.25 -39.07 -2.72
CA MET A 362 20.45 -40.24 -3.58
C MET A 362 20.88 -41.45 -2.75
N THR A 363 20.46 -42.65 -3.17
CA THR A 363 20.99 -43.92 -2.67
C THR A 363 21.06 -44.95 -3.78
N PHE A 364 22.12 -45.78 -3.80
CA PHE A 364 22.23 -46.94 -4.68
C PHE A 364 23.24 -47.97 -4.14
N ASP A 365 23.08 -49.22 -4.56
CA ASP A 365 24.00 -50.31 -4.21
C ASP A 365 25.23 -50.32 -5.13
N LEU A 366 26.41 -50.41 -4.53
CA LEU A 366 27.68 -50.53 -5.23
C LEU A 366 27.89 -51.98 -5.69
N GLN A 367 28.52 -52.16 -6.86
CA GLN A 367 28.79 -53.49 -7.42
C GLN A 367 29.66 -54.36 -6.48
N HIS A 368 29.60 -55.68 -6.69
CA HIS A 368 30.40 -56.68 -5.98
C HIS A 368 30.30 -56.65 -4.43
N ASN A 369 29.11 -56.41 -3.87
CA ASN A 369 28.89 -56.30 -2.41
C ASN A 369 29.79 -55.24 -1.73
N ALA A 370 30.19 -54.18 -2.43
CA ALA A 370 31.02 -53.12 -1.85
C ALA A 370 30.27 -52.27 -0.80
N GLY A 371 28.93 -52.24 -0.83
CA GLY A 371 28.06 -51.57 0.14
C GLY A 371 26.97 -50.73 -0.54
N THR A 372 26.14 -50.06 0.25
CA THR A 372 25.15 -49.08 -0.24
C THR A 372 25.70 -47.67 -0.02
N LEU A 373 25.69 -46.84 -1.06
CA LEU A 373 26.10 -45.44 -0.99
C LEU A 373 24.89 -44.57 -0.67
N TRP A 374 25.01 -43.70 0.33
CA TRP A 374 23.99 -42.75 0.78
C TRP A 374 24.54 -41.33 0.62
N LEU A 375 23.86 -40.51 -0.17
CA LEU A 375 24.12 -39.08 -0.28
C LEU A 375 22.93 -38.34 0.34
N TYR A 376 23.16 -37.56 1.40
CA TYR A 376 22.09 -36.92 2.15
C TYR A 376 22.51 -35.58 2.75
N LEU A 377 21.52 -34.73 3.01
CA LEU A 377 21.67 -33.52 3.80
C LEU A 377 21.52 -33.82 5.29
N SER A 378 22.36 -33.20 6.10
CA SER A 378 22.26 -33.18 7.55
C SER A 378 22.82 -31.86 8.07
N GLU A 379 22.03 -31.12 8.84
CA GLU A 379 22.37 -29.79 9.36
C GLU A 379 22.72 -28.77 8.26
N ALA A 380 22.05 -28.88 7.10
CA ALA A 380 22.34 -28.11 5.89
C ALA A 380 23.81 -28.26 5.39
N ARG A 381 24.42 -29.43 5.63
CA ARG A 381 25.66 -29.87 4.99
C ARG A 381 25.41 -31.15 4.21
N VAL A 382 26.08 -31.32 3.07
CA VAL A 382 26.00 -32.56 2.30
C VAL A 382 26.95 -33.58 2.91
N ARG A 383 26.43 -34.77 3.19
CA ARG A 383 27.17 -35.92 3.71
C ARG A 383 27.07 -37.09 2.74
N LEU A 384 28.21 -37.73 2.51
CA LEU A 384 28.35 -38.98 1.80
C LEU A 384 28.70 -40.08 2.80
N GLN A 385 27.90 -41.14 2.84
CA GLN A 385 28.22 -42.34 3.63
C GLN A 385 28.19 -43.59 2.75
N ILE A 386 29.06 -44.56 3.06
CA ILE A 386 29.02 -45.90 2.46
C ILE A 386 28.85 -46.92 3.57
N HIS A 387 27.80 -47.75 3.47
CA HIS A 387 27.45 -48.77 4.45
C HIS A 387 27.70 -50.17 3.89
N LYS A 388 28.55 -50.97 4.53
CA LYS A 388 28.80 -52.38 4.18
C LYS A 388 28.43 -53.27 5.36
N THR A 389 27.50 -54.21 5.17
CA THR A 389 27.03 -55.14 6.22
C THR A 389 26.65 -54.45 7.54
N GLY A 390 25.93 -53.32 7.47
CA GLY A 390 25.52 -52.54 8.65
C GLY A 390 26.63 -51.74 9.34
N ARG A 391 27.83 -51.67 8.74
CA ARG A 391 28.98 -50.92 9.26
C ARG A 391 29.34 -49.78 8.32
N LEU A 392 29.53 -48.59 8.89
CA LEU A 392 29.98 -47.39 8.18
C LEU A 392 31.44 -47.57 7.72
N MET A 393 31.68 -47.47 6.41
CA MET A 393 33.00 -47.62 5.78
C MET A 393 33.69 -46.26 5.59
N THR A 394 32.92 -45.24 5.20
CA THR A 394 33.41 -43.90 4.86
C THR A 394 32.33 -42.87 5.24
N ASP A 395 32.74 -41.73 5.79
CA ASP A 395 31.90 -40.53 5.98
C ASP A 395 32.67 -39.31 5.46
N ILE A 396 32.08 -38.55 4.53
CA ILE A 396 32.67 -37.32 3.99
C ILE A 396 31.61 -36.22 4.04
N THR A 397 31.96 -35.08 4.65
CA THR A 397 31.08 -33.91 4.77
C THR A 397 31.63 -32.73 3.95
N ALA A 398 30.79 -32.05 3.18
CA ALA A 398 31.11 -30.84 2.44
C ALA A 398 30.03 -29.75 2.61
N GLY A 399 30.43 -28.50 2.39
CA GLY A 399 29.56 -27.31 2.47
C GLY A 399 29.86 -26.41 3.69
N SER A 400 29.67 -25.11 3.51
CA SER A 400 29.75 -24.10 4.58
C SER A 400 28.35 -23.64 4.99
N ALA A 401 28.10 -23.51 6.30
CA ALA A 401 26.80 -23.06 6.82
C ALA A 401 26.58 -21.55 6.58
N HIS A 402 26.29 -21.14 5.35
CA HIS A 402 25.97 -19.76 4.96
C HIS A 402 24.67 -19.72 4.14
N HIS A 403 23.81 -18.76 4.47
CA HIS A 403 22.38 -18.72 4.09
C HIS A 403 22.08 -18.21 2.67
N ASN A 404 22.94 -18.47 1.68
CA ASN A 404 22.82 -17.83 0.36
C ASN A 404 22.17 -18.75 -0.68
N PHE A 405 21.27 -18.18 -1.49
CA PHE A 405 20.42 -18.85 -2.50
C PHE A 405 21.16 -19.30 -3.77
N ASN A 406 22.31 -19.97 -3.63
CA ASN A 406 23.05 -20.49 -4.77
C ASN A 406 22.67 -21.94 -5.06
N VAL A 407 22.70 -22.34 -6.34
CA VAL A 407 22.65 -23.76 -6.73
C VAL A 407 23.96 -24.40 -6.27
N GLU A 408 23.88 -25.44 -5.43
CA GLU A 408 25.05 -26.25 -5.10
C GLU A 408 25.21 -27.37 -6.15
N GLU A 409 26.33 -27.34 -6.87
CA GLU A 409 26.71 -28.36 -7.84
C GLU A 409 27.61 -29.39 -7.16
N LEU A 410 27.13 -30.63 -7.01
CA LEU A 410 27.87 -31.71 -6.37
C LEU A 410 28.33 -32.75 -7.40
N HIS A 411 29.64 -32.93 -7.51
CA HIS A 411 30.27 -33.97 -8.32
C HIS A 411 30.89 -35.04 -7.44
N LEU A 412 30.48 -36.29 -7.65
CA LEU A 412 31.09 -37.47 -7.06
C LEU A 412 31.86 -38.22 -8.14
N SER A 413 33.13 -38.52 -7.87
CA SER A 413 34.03 -39.26 -8.76
C SER A 413 34.76 -40.35 -7.98
N SER A 414 34.67 -41.58 -8.45
CA SER A 414 35.41 -42.72 -7.90
C SER A 414 36.30 -43.35 -8.96
N ARG A 415 37.58 -43.55 -8.64
CA ARG A 415 38.51 -44.41 -9.40
C ARG A 415 39.13 -45.41 -8.44
N CYS A 416 38.90 -46.69 -8.67
CA CYS A 416 39.68 -47.73 -7.99
C CYS A 416 40.96 -47.99 -8.82
N VAL A 417 42.11 -47.92 -8.17
CA VAL A 417 43.43 -48.14 -8.80
C VAL A 417 43.94 -49.52 -8.40
N PRO A 418 44.33 -50.41 -9.32
CA PRO A 418 44.94 -51.68 -8.97
C PRO A 418 46.40 -51.49 -8.53
N LEU A 419 46.60 -51.26 -7.23
CA LEU A 419 47.92 -51.31 -6.61
C LEU A 419 48.17 -52.67 -5.94
N MET A 420 49.38 -53.21 -6.14
CA MET A 420 49.76 -54.53 -5.62
C MET A 420 49.77 -54.59 -4.09
N ARG A 421 49.08 -55.62 -3.56
CA ARG A 421 49.16 -56.17 -2.19
C ARG A 421 48.80 -55.22 -1.03
N SER A 422 47.68 -55.59 -0.39
CA SER A 422 47.16 -55.17 0.91
C SER A 422 46.51 -53.78 1.00
N ALA A 423 45.35 -53.74 1.67
CA ALA A 423 44.39 -52.63 1.80
C ALA A 423 43.70 -52.18 0.49
N GLU A 424 42.44 -52.61 0.34
CA GLU A 424 41.51 -52.10 -0.69
C GLU A 424 41.13 -50.64 -0.40
N GLY A 425 41.89 -49.69 -0.93
CA GLY A 425 41.61 -48.25 -0.84
C GLY A 425 41.15 -47.68 -2.18
N CYS A 426 39.84 -47.54 -2.39
CA CYS A 426 39.32 -46.77 -3.53
C CYS A 426 39.33 -45.28 -3.17
N ILE A 427 39.99 -44.44 -3.97
CA ILE A 427 40.12 -43.01 -3.68
C ILE A 427 38.81 -42.31 -4.08
N ILE A 428 38.10 -41.80 -3.09
CA ILE A 428 36.88 -41.01 -3.26
C ILE A 428 37.22 -39.54 -2.98
N GLY A 429 37.04 -38.69 -3.98
CA GLY A 429 37.20 -37.24 -3.84
C GLY A 429 35.87 -36.53 -4.01
N LEU A 430 35.51 -35.68 -3.03
CA LEU A 430 34.58 -34.57 -3.27
C LEU A 430 35.40 -33.41 -3.82
N ALA A 431 35.09 -32.99 -5.04
CA ALA A 431 35.72 -31.83 -5.67
C ALA A 431 34.64 -30.84 -6.11
N SER A 432 34.73 -29.61 -5.61
CA SER A 432 34.04 -28.48 -6.23
C SER A 432 34.75 -28.14 -7.55
N VAL A 433 34.02 -28.24 -8.67
CA VAL A 433 34.39 -27.83 -10.05
C VAL A 433 35.29 -28.81 -10.85
N CYS A 434 34.66 -29.55 -11.78
CA CYS A 434 35.04 -29.63 -13.21
C CYS A 434 34.01 -30.46 -13.99
N PRO A 435 33.48 -30.01 -15.15
CA PRO A 435 32.43 -30.72 -15.88
C PRO A 435 32.99 -31.75 -16.89
N ASN A 436 32.36 -32.91 -16.98
CA ASN A 436 32.23 -33.68 -18.22
C ASN A 436 31.16 -34.78 -18.05
N PHE A 437 30.21 -34.81 -18.99
CA PHE A 437 29.09 -35.76 -19.16
C PHE A 437 27.91 -35.70 -18.16
N LEU A 438 26.72 -35.85 -18.77
CA LEU A 438 25.37 -36.03 -18.21
C LEU A 438 25.06 -35.29 -16.90
N CYS A 439 24.78 -33.98 -17.03
CA CYS A 439 24.07 -33.24 -15.99
C CYS A 439 22.62 -33.73 -15.90
N LEU A 440 22.17 -34.08 -14.69
CA LEU A 440 20.75 -33.99 -14.34
C LEU A 440 20.53 -32.61 -13.71
N THR A 441 20.22 -31.65 -14.57
CA THR A 441 19.93 -30.25 -14.23
C THR A 441 18.47 -30.14 -13.77
N PHE A 442 18.28 -29.99 -12.46
CA PHE A 442 16.98 -29.70 -11.86
C PHE A 442 16.80 -28.19 -11.70
N ASP A 443 16.59 -27.45 -12.80
CA ASP A 443 16.28 -26.02 -12.77
C ASP A 443 14.81 -25.74 -13.19
N PRO A 444 13.90 -25.41 -12.25
CA PRO A 444 12.48 -25.25 -12.53
C PRO A 444 12.20 -24.12 -13.53
N GLN A 445 11.47 -24.42 -14.60
CA GLN A 445 10.64 -23.41 -15.28
C GLN A 445 9.40 -23.12 -14.41
N ALA A 446 9.68 -22.60 -13.22
CA ALA A 446 8.79 -21.95 -12.27
C ALA A 446 9.74 -21.17 -11.34
N GLY A 447 9.90 -19.88 -11.60
CA GLY A 447 10.85 -19.04 -10.88
C GLY A 447 10.51 -18.95 -9.40
N ALA A 448 11.13 -19.81 -8.58
CA ALA A 448 11.28 -19.57 -7.16
C ALA A 448 12.32 -18.46 -6.96
N GLU A 449 11.96 -17.25 -7.37
CA GLU A 449 12.43 -16.04 -6.68
C GLU A 449 12.21 -16.26 -5.18
N SER A 450 13.07 -15.67 -4.34
CA SER A 450 12.78 -15.65 -2.91
C SER A 450 11.49 -14.83 -2.73
N LEU A 451 10.40 -15.49 -2.32
CA LEU A 451 9.16 -14.82 -1.93
C LEU A 451 9.38 -13.81 -0.77
N CYS A 452 10.54 -13.90 -0.11
CA CYS A 452 11.07 -12.98 0.88
C CYS A 452 12.19 -12.03 0.37
N SER A 453 12.49 -11.95 -0.93
CA SER A 453 13.50 -11.02 -1.48
C SER A 453 13.13 -10.55 -2.90
N PRO A 454 12.51 -9.36 -3.06
CA PRO A 454 12.11 -8.43 -2.00
C PRO A 454 11.04 -9.03 -1.06
N SER A 455 11.05 -8.61 0.22
CA SER A 455 10.08 -9.10 1.21
C SER A 455 8.66 -8.71 0.81
N ARG A 456 7.78 -9.69 0.68
CA ARG A 456 6.32 -9.48 0.56
C ARG A 456 5.62 -9.31 1.91
N CYS A 457 6.39 -9.21 2.99
CA CYS A 457 5.92 -8.81 4.31
C CYS A 457 6.19 -7.31 4.50
N GLU A 458 5.13 -6.58 4.81
CA GLU A 458 5.11 -5.13 4.96
C GLU A 458 5.40 -4.70 6.41
N HIS A 459 5.55 -3.40 6.65
CA HIS A 459 5.78 -2.79 7.97
C HIS A 459 6.86 -3.44 8.85
N GLY A 460 7.92 -3.96 8.23
CA GLY A 460 9.04 -4.63 8.91
C GLY A 460 8.75 -6.07 9.38
N GLY A 461 7.64 -6.66 8.94
CA GLY A 461 7.28 -8.05 9.23
C GLY A 461 8.35 -9.04 8.80
N ARG A 462 8.71 -9.98 9.69
CA ARG A 462 9.79 -10.92 9.41
C ARG A 462 9.31 -12.02 8.45
N CYS A 463 9.76 -11.96 7.21
CA CYS A 463 9.46 -12.98 6.20
C CYS A 463 10.23 -14.28 6.47
N SER A 464 9.53 -15.40 6.29
CA SER A 464 10.07 -16.76 6.25
C SER A 464 9.38 -17.51 5.11
N GLN A 465 10.02 -18.51 4.49
CA GLN A 465 9.43 -19.21 3.34
C GLN A 465 9.65 -20.72 3.34
N SER A 466 8.66 -21.41 2.79
CA SER A 466 8.61 -22.84 2.48
C SER A 466 8.39 -23.00 0.96
N TRP A 467 8.78 -24.12 0.36
CA TRP A 467 8.99 -24.24 -1.09
C TRP A 467 7.85 -23.75 -2.00
N SER A 468 6.60 -23.72 -1.50
CA SER A 468 5.40 -23.23 -2.20
C SER A 468 4.77 -21.96 -1.61
N THR A 469 5.22 -21.44 -0.45
CA THR A 469 4.58 -20.26 0.18
C THR A 469 5.47 -19.54 1.21
N PHE A 470 5.26 -18.23 1.39
CA PHE A 470 5.90 -17.43 2.42
C PHE A 470 4.98 -17.18 3.62
N HIS A 471 5.56 -16.86 4.78
CA HIS A 471 4.87 -16.55 6.02
C HIS A 471 5.49 -15.30 6.63
N CYS A 472 4.64 -14.32 6.93
CA CYS A 472 5.03 -13.11 7.62
C CYS A 472 4.78 -13.26 9.12
N ASN A 473 5.80 -12.99 9.93
CA ASN A 473 5.62 -12.82 11.36
C ASN A 473 5.45 -11.34 11.68
N CYS A 474 4.21 -10.94 12.00
CA CYS A 474 3.83 -9.58 12.37
C CYS A 474 3.90 -9.34 13.90
N SER A 475 4.34 -10.33 14.68
CA SER A 475 4.49 -10.18 16.13
C SER A 475 5.52 -9.08 16.43
N ALA A 476 5.05 -8.01 17.07
CA ALA A 476 5.77 -6.75 17.34
C ALA A 476 5.98 -5.78 16.16
N THR A 477 5.20 -5.85 15.07
CA THR A 477 5.11 -4.75 14.09
C THR A 477 4.02 -3.74 14.43
N GLY A 478 2.92 -4.17 15.05
CA GLY A 478 1.70 -3.37 15.19
C GLY A 478 0.66 -3.58 14.07
N TYR A 479 0.93 -4.54 13.17
CA TYR A 479 0.10 -4.85 12.01
C TYR A 479 -0.34 -6.32 12.00
N GLY A 480 -1.40 -6.62 11.25
CA GLY A 480 -1.99 -7.94 11.09
C GLY A 480 -2.15 -8.36 9.62
N GLY A 481 -2.97 -9.39 9.39
CA GLY A 481 -3.14 -9.99 8.06
C GLY A 481 -1.97 -10.88 7.63
N ALA A 482 -2.12 -11.56 6.48
CA ALA A 482 -1.15 -12.54 6.01
C ALA A 482 0.20 -11.93 5.55
N THR A 483 0.21 -10.63 5.25
CA THR A 483 1.38 -9.85 4.77
C THR A 483 1.83 -8.75 5.74
N CYS A 484 1.24 -8.63 6.94
CA CYS A 484 1.45 -7.50 7.86
C CYS A 484 1.04 -6.13 7.27
N HIS A 485 0.02 -6.10 6.41
CA HIS A 485 -0.43 -4.89 5.70
C HIS A 485 -1.34 -4.02 6.58
N SER A 486 -2.46 -4.57 7.07
CA SER A 486 -3.46 -3.80 7.83
C SER A 486 -3.06 -3.54 9.28
N SER A 487 -3.29 -2.30 9.75
CA SER A 487 -3.07 -1.94 11.16
C SER A 487 -4.04 -2.67 12.11
N ILE A 488 -3.59 -2.86 13.37
CA ILE A 488 -4.44 -3.36 14.47
C ILE A 488 -4.97 -2.24 15.37
N TYR A 489 -4.60 -0.98 15.09
CA TYR A 489 -4.92 0.19 15.89
C TYR A 489 -5.85 1.16 15.14
N GLU A 490 -6.48 2.08 15.88
CA GLU A 490 -7.34 3.11 15.27
C GLU A 490 -6.55 4.35 14.84
N ALA A 491 -7.10 5.09 13.88
CA ALA A 491 -6.46 6.28 13.31
C ALA A 491 -6.51 7.55 14.17
N SER A 492 -7.37 7.60 15.19
CA SER A 492 -7.48 8.78 16.06
C SER A 492 -8.12 8.47 17.41
N CYS A 493 -7.99 9.41 18.35
CA CYS A 493 -8.75 9.36 19.60
C CYS A 493 -10.28 9.44 19.37
N GLU A 494 -10.73 10.08 18.29
CA GLU A 494 -12.16 10.17 17.95
C GLU A 494 -12.69 8.80 17.52
N ALA A 495 -11.93 8.01 16.76
CA ALA A 495 -12.27 6.63 16.44
C ALA A 495 -12.34 5.74 17.70
N TYR A 496 -11.40 5.88 18.65
CA TYR A 496 -11.49 5.19 19.94
C TYR A 496 -12.70 5.61 20.78
N LYS A 497 -13.03 6.91 20.85
CA LYS A 497 -14.25 7.42 21.52
C LYS A 497 -15.51 6.74 20.98
N HIS A 498 -15.60 6.52 19.67
CA HIS A 498 -16.75 5.84 19.05
C HIS A 498 -16.84 4.34 19.32
N LYS A 499 -15.79 3.72 19.90
CA LYS A 499 -15.84 2.36 20.46
C LYS A 499 -16.23 2.33 21.94
N GLY A 500 -16.54 3.47 22.54
CA GLY A 500 -16.85 3.61 23.97
C GLY A 500 -15.63 3.71 24.88
N ASN A 501 -14.42 3.89 24.32
CA ASN A 501 -13.20 4.02 25.11
C ASN A 501 -13.15 5.37 25.84
N THR A 502 -12.51 5.38 27.01
CA THR A 502 -12.32 6.58 27.85
C THR A 502 -10.88 7.09 27.79
N SER A 503 -10.58 8.22 28.44
CA SER A 503 -9.25 8.84 28.45
C SER A 503 -8.13 7.86 28.87
N GLY A 504 -7.01 7.87 28.15
CA GLY A 504 -5.90 6.95 28.37
C GLY A 504 -4.83 7.01 27.28
N PHE A 505 -3.78 6.20 27.41
CA PHE A 505 -2.78 6.03 26.35
C PHE A 505 -3.22 4.97 25.35
N TYR A 506 -3.22 5.31 24.07
CA TYR A 506 -3.56 4.41 22.97
C TYR A 506 -2.49 4.48 21.89
N TYR A 507 -2.25 3.35 21.22
CA TYR A 507 -1.51 3.38 19.95
C TYR A 507 -2.45 3.93 18.87
N ILE A 508 -1.96 4.90 18.12
CA ILE A 508 -2.68 5.58 17.05
C ILE A 508 -1.90 5.42 15.74
N ASP A 509 -2.61 5.03 14.69
CA ASP A 509 -2.06 4.76 13.35
C ASP A 509 -2.88 5.52 12.29
N VAL A 510 -2.43 6.74 11.98
CA VAL A 510 -3.20 7.77 11.27
C VAL A 510 -3.45 7.47 9.79
N ASP A 511 -2.55 6.75 9.14
CA ASP A 511 -2.65 6.29 7.76
C ASP A 511 -2.94 4.79 7.65
N GLY A 512 -2.81 4.01 8.73
CA GLY A 512 -3.20 2.60 8.76
C GLY A 512 -2.22 1.78 7.94
N SER A 513 -2.63 1.27 6.78
CA SER A 513 -1.76 0.50 5.87
C SER A 513 -0.75 1.36 5.08
N GLY A 514 -0.39 2.54 5.62
CA GLY A 514 0.54 3.51 5.04
C GLY A 514 1.94 3.46 5.69
N PRO A 515 2.88 4.31 5.25
CA PRO A 515 4.27 4.24 5.71
C PRO A 515 4.50 4.72 7.16
N ILE A 516 3.58 5.48 7.78
CA ILE A 516 3.77 6.01 9.14
C ILE A 516 3.49 4.90 10.15
N LYS A 517 4.23 4.88 11.26
CA LYS A 517 4.16 3.79 12.26
C LYS A 517 3.22 4.13 13.42
N PRO A 518 2.54 3.13 14.01
CA PRO A 518 1.68 3.36 15.17
C PRO A 518 2.46 3.93 16.35
N GLN A 519 1.94 5.00 16.95
CA GLN A 519 2.61 5.69 18.05
C GLN A 519 1.72 5.82 19.27
N LEU A 520 2.32 5.68 20.46
CA LEU A 520 1.60 5.77 21.73
C LEU A 520 1.31 7.23 22.08
N ILE A 521 0.04 7.63 22.04
CA ILE A 521 -0.43 8.99 22.26
C ILE A 521 -1.45 8.99 23.41
N TYR A 522 -1.48 10.07 24.20
CA TYR A 522 -2.48 10.24 25.24
C TYR A 522 -3.76 10.82 24.64
N CYS A 523 -4.85 10.06 24.70
CA CYS A 523 -6.19 10.54 24.39
C CYS A 523 -6.84 11.12 25.66
N ASN A 524 -7.08 12.43 25.68
CA ASN A 524 -7.96 13.08 26.63
C ASN A 524 -9.37 13.15 26.02
N ILE A 525 -10.19 12.15 26.32
CA ILE A 525 -11.57 12.02 25.86
C ILE A 525 -12.48 12.66 26.91
N SER A 526 -12.91 13.89 26.62
CA SER A 526 -13.91 14.67 27.35
C SER A 526 -15.16 14.86 26.47
N ASP A 527 -15.72 16.06 26.36
CA ASP A 527 -16.61 16.47 25.27
C ASP A 527 -16.02 16.13 23.88
N LYS A 528 -14.74 16.46 23.69
CA LYS A 528 -13.95 16.22 22.48
C LYS A 528 -12.88 15.15 22.74
N ALA A 529 -12.44 14.43 21.70
CA ALA A 529 -11.35 13.48 21.81
C ALA A 529 -10.01 14.13 21.43
N TRP A 530 -9.29 14.64 22.41
CA TRP A 530 -8.00 15.31 22.22
C TRP A 530 -6.83 14.33 22.18
N MET A 531 -6.04 14.37 21.11
CA MET A 531 -4.68 13.83 21.02
C MET A 531 -3.71 14.81 21.67
N VAL A 532 -3.06 14.40 22.76
CA VAL A 532 -2.08 15.21 23.50
C VAL A 532 -0.67 14.69 23.24
N ILE A 533 0.15 15.48 22.54
CA ILE A 533 1.52 15.12 22.14
C ILE A 533 2.51 15.93 22.99
N GLN A 534 3.20 15.22 23.87
CA GLN A 534 4.16 15.79 24.81
C GLN A 534 5.51 16.06 24.13
N HIS A 535 6.31 16.93 24.72
CA HIS A 535 7.72 17.12 24.37
C HIS A 535 8.60 17.17 25.63
N ASN A 536 9.91 17.13 25.42
CA ASN A 536 10.96 17.06 26.44
C ASN A 536 10.94 18.13 27.57
N ASN A 537 10.14 19.20 27.48
CA ASN A 537 10.10 20.27 28.47
C ASN A 537 8.83 21.13 28.38
N THR A 538 7.77 20.74 29.10
CA THR A 538 6.49 21.47 29.20
C THR A 538 6.37 22.32 30.48
N GLU A 539 7.45 22.42 31.26
CA GLU A 539 7.53 23.14 32.53
C GLU A 539 8.01 24.58 32.35
N LEU A 540 7.67 25.45 33.30
CA LEU A 540 8.07 26.86 33.27
C LEU A 540 9.60 26.99 33.47
N THR A 541 10.31 27.28 32.37
CA THR A 541 11.77 27.37 32.34
C THR A 541 12.23 28.79 32.64
N LYS A 542 12.78 29.03 33.83
CA LYS A 542 13.38 30.31 34.23
C LYS A 542 14.81 30.44 33.71
N LEU A 543 15.09 31.51 32.99
CA LEU A 543 16.42 31.84 32.47
C LEU A 543 17.25 32.54 33.54
N LYS A 544 18.51 32.11 33.69
CA LYS A 544 19.49 32.74 34.59
C LYS A 544 20.44 33.62 33.76
N VAL A 545 20.74 34.81 34.27
CA VAL A 545 21.75 35.70 33.68
C VAL A 545 23.07 34.95 33.58
N SER A 546 23.53 34.69 32.35
CA SER A 546 24.77 33.98 32.05
C SER A 546 25.69 34.88 31.24
N SER A 547 26.93 35.03 31.71
CA SER A 547 27.87 36.04 31.20
C SER A 547 28.24 35.76 29.74
N GLY A 548 27.71 36.57 28.82
CA GLY A 548 28.06 36.56 27.40
C GLY A 548 27.03 35.94 26.44
N ILE A 549 25.89 35.45 26.93
CA ILE A 549 24.82 34.92 26.07
C ILE A 549 23.74 35.99 25.88
N ASN A 550 23.61 36.52 24.65
CA ASN A 550 22.61 37.56 24.32
C ASN A 550 21.21 36.99 24.03
N GLN A 551 21.11 35.72 23.64
CA GLN A 551 19.87 35.04 23.27
C GLN A 551 19.92 33.58 23.75
N HIS A 552 18.82 33.09 24.32
CA HIS A 552 18.65 31.68 24.68
C HIS A 552 17.83 30.97 23.61
N LEU A 553 18.33 29.83 23.11
CA LEU A 553 17.65 28.98 22.14
C LEU A 553 17.19 27.69 22.81
N ALA A 554 15.89 27.42 22.77
CA ALA A 554 15.27 26.19 23.23
C ALA A 554 14.81 25.34 22.04
N HIS A 555 15.08 24.03 22.08
CA HIS A 555 14.56 23.06 21.11
C HIS A 555 13.64 22.06 21.80
N PHE A 556 12.48 21.83 21.20
CA PHE A 556 11.46 20.93 21.73
C PHE A 556 11.45 19.63 20.93
N ASN A 557 11.82 18.54 21.59
CA ASN A 557 11.77 17.21 20.99
C ASN A 557 10.50 16.51 21.45
N TYR A 558 9.62 16.18 20.51
CA TYR A 558 8.31 15.60 20.78
C TYR A 558 8.40 14.09 21.02
N SER A 559 7.41 13.53 21.71
CA SER A 559 7.28 12.08 21.92
C SER A 559 6.82 11.33 20.67
N ALA A 560 6.42 12.05 19.63
CA ALA A 560 5.96 11.52 18.36
C ALA A 560 6.89 11.94 17.19
N ASP A 561 6.93 11.11 16.16
CA ASP A 561 7.73 11.36 14.96
C ASP A 561 7.13 12.50 14.12
N VAL A 562 7.97 13.21 13.37
CA VAL A 562 7.56 14.43 12.65
C VAL A 562 6.46 14.14 11.62
N GLU A 563 6.55 13.01 10.92
CA GLU A 563 5.56 12.55 9.93
C GLU A 563 4.20 12.26 10.60
N GLN A 564 4.21 11.58 11.75
CA GLN A 564 3.01 11.32 12.57
C GLN A 564 2.37 12.64 13.04
N ILE A 565 3.15 13.59 13.55
CA ILE A 565 2.64 14.89 14.01
C ILE A 565 2.00 15.66 12.86
N GLN A 566 2.65 15.71 11.69
CA GLN A 566 2.13 16.42 10.53
C GLN A 566 0.83 15.81 10.02
N ALA A 567 0.73 14.48 10.00
CA ALA A 567 -0.50 13.76 9.65
C ALA A 567 -1.64 14.04 10.66
N ILE A 568 -1.36 14.02 11.96
CA ILE A 568 -2.32 14.38 13.02
C ILE A 568 -2.83 15.81 12.84
N ILE A 569 -1.93 16.78 12.64
CA ILE A 569 -2.32 18.19 12.43
C ILE A 569 -3.18 18.32 11.17
N THR A 570 -2.82 17.63 10.08
CA THR A 570 -3.58 17.69 8.82
C THR A 570 -5.00 17.14 9.01
N GLN A 571 -5.15 15.96 9.63
CA GLN A 571 -6.43 15.28 9.82
C GLN A 571 -7.34 15.89 10.90
N ALA A 572 -6.78 16.54 11.93
CA ALA A 572 -7.56 17.10 13.03
C ALA A 572 -8.51 18.24 12.58
N GLU A 573 -9.64 18.41 13.26
CA GLU A 573 -10.51 19.58 13.07
C GLU A 573 -9.77 20.84 13.53
N TYR A 574 -9.14 20.76 14.70
CA TYR A 574 -8.49 21.88 15.37
C TYR A 574 -7.24 21.42 16.13
N CYS A 575 -6.23 22.29 16.20
CA CYS A 575 -5.04 22.11 17.02
C CYS A 575 -4.69 23.41 17.75
N GLU A 576 -4.24 23.29 19.00
CA GLU A 576 -3.71 24.38 19.81
C GLU A 576 -2.42 23.99 20.53
N GLN A 577 -1.63 25.00 20.89
CA GLN A 577 -0.47 24.85 21.76
C GLN A 577 -0.30 26.09 22.66
N GLU A 578 -0.09 25.90 23.96
CA GLU A 578 0.20 27.02 24.88
C GLU A 578 1.60 27.59 24.59
N LEU A 579 1.69 28.91 24.43
CA LEU A 579 2.96 29.64 24.43
C LEU A 579 2.86 30.81 25.42
N SER A 580 3.68 30.74 26.47
CA SER A 580 3.67 31.69 27.59
C SER A 580 5.07 32.28 27.82
N TYR A 581 5.13 33.61 27.91
CA TYR A 581 6.32 34.37 28.30
C TYR A 581 6.04 35.09 29.61
N HIS A 582 6.98 35.01 30.54
CA HIS A 582 7.00 35.77 31.78
C HIS A 582 8.28 36.60 31.80
N CYS A 583 8.14 37.85 32.20
CA CYS A 583 9.19 38.84 32.09
C CYS A 583 9.28 39.72 33.33
N LYS A 584 10.47 40.22 33.57
CA LYS A 584 10.77 41.29 34.50
C LYS A 584 11.98 42.02 33.95
N LYS A 585 11.79 43.26 33.51
CA LYS A 585 12.74 44.03 32.68
C LYS A 585 13.27 43.27 31.46
N SER A 586 12.43 42.48 30.79
CA SER A 586 12.79 41.71 29.61
C SER A 586 11.71 41.88 28.56
N ARG A 587 12.03 42.56 27.46
CA ARG A 587 11.07 42.85 26.38
C ARG A 587 10.91 41.65 25.46
N LEU A 588 9.70 41.46 24.95
CA LEU A 588 9.34 40.31 24.12
C LEU A 588 9.45 40.70 22.64
N LEU A 589 8.67 41.69 22.24
CA LEU A 589 8.70 42.31 20.92
C LEU A 589 9.42 43.67 21.02
N ASN A 590 9.59 44.36 19.89
CA ASN A 590 10.41 45.57 19.82
C ASN A 590 9.64 46.71 19.14
N THR A 591 8.58 47.15 19.81
CA THR A 591 7.63 48.16 19.32
C THR A 591 8.23 49.57 19.35
N PRO A 592 8.01 50.44 18.34
CA PRO A 592 7.17 50.21 17.14
C PRO A 592 7.94 49.68 15.91
N ASP A 593 9.23 50.03 15.77
CA ASP A 593 9.99 49.90 14.50
C ASP A 593 11.25 49.01 14.60
N GLY A 594 11.34 48.16 15.62
CA GLY A 594 12.52 47.34 15.88
C GLY A 594 12.34 45.85 15.56
N ALA A 595 13.43 45.14 15.28
CA ALA A 595 13.41 43.68 15.19
C ALA A 595 13.11 43.05 16.57
N PRO A 596 12.15 42.10 16.68
CA PRO A 596 11.73 41.56 17.97
C PRO A 596 12.85 40.82 18.71
N PHE A 597 12.80 40.85 20.04
CA PHE A 597 13.82 40.19 20.86
C PHE A 597 13.65 38.67 20.92
N SER A 598 12.40 38.21 20.85
CA SER A 598 12.03 36.79 20.95
C SER A 598 11.10 36.39 19.79
N TRP A 599 11.25 35.15 19.33
CA TRP A 599 10.41 34.55 18.28
C TRP A 599 10.45 33.03 18.39
N TRP A 600 9.44 32.36 17.87
CA TRP A 600 9.37 30.90 17.85
C TRP A 600 9.43 30.37 16.42
N VAL A 601 9.73 29.07 16.27
CA VAL A 601 9.91 28.40 14.98
C VAL A 601 8.93 27.24 14.86
N GLY A 602 8.14 27.26 13.79
CA GLY A 602 7.08 26.29 13.50
C GLY A 602 7.56 25.01 12.79
N GLN A 603 6.62 24.20 12.29
CA GLN A 603 6.94 22.96 11.56
C GLN A 603 7.79 23.19 10.30
N SER A 604 7.46 24.23 9.55
CA SER A 604 8.09 24.70 8.30
C SER A 604 9.53 25.21 8.47
N GLY A 605 9.96 25.46 9.71
CA GLY A 605 11.26 26.06 10.02
C GLY A 605 11.29 27.59 9.90
N GLU A 606 10.16 28.24 9.61
CA GLU A 606 10.06 29.69 9.56
C GLU A 606 9.94 30.32 10.97
N ALA A 607 10.33 31.59 11.09
CA ALA A 607 10.32 32.33 12.35
C ALA A 607 9.03 33.16 12.49
N HIS A 608 8.24 32.88 13.53
CA HIS A 608 6.99 33.57 13.81
C HIS A 608 7.17 34.60 14.94
N MET A 609 6.73 35.83 14.67
CA MET A 609 6.89 37.00 15.55
C MET A 609 5.59 37.42 16.26
N TYR A 610 4.51 36.64 16.13
CA TYR A 610 3.28 36.81 16.89
C TYR A 610 3.29 35.84 18.08
N TRP A 611 2.65 36.23 19.19
CA TRP A 611 2.69 35.45 20.43
C TRP A 611 1.38 34.68 20.70
N GLY A 612 1.33 33.93 21.81
CA GLY A 612 0.15 33.18 22.23
C GLY A 612 -1.10 34.06 22.28
N GLY A 613 -2.20 33.58 21.69
CA GLY A 613 -3.48 34.29 21.58
C GLY A 613 -3.52 35.40 20.52
N ALA A 614 -2.45 35.62 19.76
CA ALA A 614 -2.44 36.55 18.63
C ALA A 614 -2.54 35.84 17.26
N VAL A 615 -2.95 36.58 16.24
CA VAL A 615 -3.07 36.07 14.86
C VAL A 615 -1.75 36.17 14.09
N PRO A 616 -1.51 35.30 13.08
CA PRO A 616 -0.36 35.40 12.18
C PRO A 616 -0.14 36.81 11.62
N GLY A 617 1.13 37.21 11.51
CA GLY A 617 1.54 38.50 10.95
C GLY A 617 1.27 39.73 11.83
N SER A 618 0.50 39.61 12.91
CA SER A 618 0.14 40.75 13.79
C SER A 618 1.35 41.44 14.44
N GLN A 619 2.37 40.67 14.83
CA GLN A 619 3.46 41.13 15.72
C GLN A 619 2.94 41.73 17.03
N GLN A 620 1.92 41.09 17.63
CA GLN A 620 1.34 41.47 18.92
C GLN A 620 1.17 40.24 19.83
N CYS A 621 0.79 40.50 21.08
CA CYS A 621 0.28 39.51 22.03
C CYS A 621 -1.25 39.58 22.12
N ALA A 622 -1.85 38.60 22.81
CA ALA A 622 -3.30 38.56 23.04
C ALA A 622 -3.87 39.89 23.58
N CYS A 623 -3.16 40.56 24.50
CA CYS A 623 -3.64 41.81 25.10
C CYS A 623 -3.62 43.01 24.13
N GLY A 624 -2.72 42.99 23.14
CA GLY A 624 -2.62 44.05 22.12
C GLY A 624 -3.83 44.03 21.20
N LEU A 625 -4.19 42.83 20.70
CA LEU A 625 -5.38 42.64 19.87
C LEU A 625 -6.71 42.87 20.61
N GLN A 626 -6.71 42.72 21.94
CA GLN A 626 -7.87 42.95 22.79
C GLN A 626 -7.93 44.38 23.37
N GLU A 627 -6.96 45.24 23.04
CA GLU A 627 -6.80 46.61 23.57
C GLU A 627 -6.85 46.67 25.12
N ASN A 628 -6.34 45.63 25.79
CA ASN A 628 -6.44 45.44 27.24
C ASN A 628 -5.10 45.17 27.96
N CYS A 629 -3.96 45.42 27.29
CA CYS A 629 -2.64 45.39 27.95
C CYS A 629 -2.61 46.37 29.14
N VAL A 630 -1.80 46.05 30.15
CA VAL A 630 -1.61 46.90 31.35
C VAL A 630 -1.13 48.31 30.98
N HIS A 631 -0.40 48.40 29.88
CA HIS A 631 0.15 49.61 29.28
C HIS A 631 -0.38 49.74 27.83
N PRO A 632 -1.38 50.60 27.57
CA PRO A 632 -1.98 50.76 26.23
C PRO A 632 -1.01 51.22 25.14
N GLU A 633 0.14 51.80 25.53
CA GLU A 633 1.24 52.20 24.65
C GLU A 633 2.08 51.02 24.09
N HIS A 634 1.80 49.78 24.51
CA HIS A 634 2.54 48.57 24.10
C HIS A 634 1.62 47.45 23.58
N PHE A 635 2.11 46.64 22.64
CA PHE A 635 1.34 45.52 22.05
C PHE A 635 1.46 44.19 22.84
N CYS A 636 2.30 44.16 23.87
CA CYS A 636 2.52 43.06 24.81
C CYS A 636 2.81 43.65 26.21
N ASN A 637 2.38 42.98 27.27
CA ASN A 637 2.63 43.43 28.64
C ASN A 637 4.14 43.47 28.97
N CYS A 638 4.92 42.56 28.38
CA CYS A 638 6.35 42.45 28.60
C CYS A 638 7.19 43.56 27.94
N ASP A 639 6.63 44.30 26.98
CA ASP A 639 7.37 45.35 26.27
C ASP A 639 7.50 46.64 27.10
N ALA A 640 6.71 46.77 28.17
CA ALA A 640 6.71 47.90 29.11
C ALA A 640 7.92 47.98 30.06
N ASP A 641 8.89 47.04 29.95
CA ASP A 641 10.13 47.01 30.75
C ASP A 641 9.92 47.08 32.28
N SER A 642 8.82 46.51 32.78
CA SER A 642 8.42 46.60 34.18
C SER A 642 9.44 45.99 35.16
N LYS A 643 9.53 46.57 36.36
CA LYS A 643 10.33 46.01 37.48
C LYS A 643 9.62 44.87 38.21
N GLU A 644 8.32 44.74 38.01
CA GLU A 644 7.49 43.65 38.52
C GLU A 644 7.40 42.51 37.48
N TRP A 645 6.84 41.37 37.87
CA TRP A 645 6.63 40.26 36.94
C TRP A 645 5.36 40.49 36.13
N SER A 646 5.49 40.56 34.81
CA SER A 646 4.39 40.56 33.85
C SER A 646 4.42 39.27 33.03
N ASN A 647 3.34 38.99 32.30
CA ASN A 647 3.29 37.87 31.36
C ASN A 647 2.46 38.17 30.12
N ASP A 648 2.82 37.48 29.04
CA ASP A 648 2.06 37.37 27.81
C ASP A 648 1.89 35.87 27.53
N SER A 649 0.66 35.39 27.74
CA SER A 649 0.29 33.98 27.72
C SER A 649 -0.92 33.78 26.82
N GLY A 650 -0.91 32.74 25.99
CA GLY A 650 -2.07 32.36 25.19
C GLY A 650 -1.85 31.13 24.34
N LEU A 651 -2.87 30.80 23.54
CA LEU A 651 -2.88 29.63 22.67
C LEU A 651 -2.48 30.02 21.24
N LEU A 652 -1.60 29.24 20.63
CA LEU A 652 -1.33 29.25 19.20
C LEU A 652 -2.28 28.24 18.53
N SER A 653 -3.14 28.69 17.63
CA SER A 653 -4.18 27.85 16.99
C SER A 653 -4.05 27.72 15.47
N HIS A 654 -3.06 28.38 14.86
CA HIS A 654 -2.84 28.31 13.41
C HIS A 654 -2.15 27.00 13.03
N LYS A 655 -2.95 26.00 12.63
CA LYS A 655 -2.52 24.62 12.34
C LYS A 655 -1.24 24.53 11.51
N GLU A 656 -1.13 25.31 10.43
CA GLU A 656 -0.01 25.24 9.48
C GLU A 656 1.35 25.63 10.09
N HIS A 657 1.37 26.35 11.20
CA HIS A 657 2.60 26.75 11.89
C HIS A 657 2.99 25.79 13.03
N LEU A 658 2.03 25.02 13.57
CA LEU A 658 2.26 24.11 14.68
C LEU A 658 3.03 22.85 14.25
N PRO A 659 3.75 22.17 15.17
CA PRO A 659 4.03 22.57 16.54
C PRO A 659 5.19 23.58 16.66
N VAL A 660 5.32 24.19 17.85
CA VAL A 660 6.52 24.95 18.24
C VAL A 660 7.72 24.01 18.34
N ARG A 661 8.64 24.06 17.37
CA ARG A 661 9.86 23.22 17.33
C ARG A 661 11.05 23.87 18.03
N ALA A 662 11.13 25.19 18.00
CA ALA A 662 12.13 25.95 18.74
C ALA A 662 11.59 27.30 19.22
N LEU A 663 12.23 27.85 20.26
CA LEU A 663 11.95 29.18 20.78
C LEU A 663 13.27 29.92 21.04
N THR A 664 13.39 31.14 20.51
CA THR A 664 14.48 32.07 20.80
C THR A 664 13.99 33.14 21.76
N VAL A 665 14.72 33.37 22.85
CA VAL A 665 14.42 34.40 23.86
C VAL A 665 15.55 35.41 23.96
N GLY A 666 15.24 36.70 23.77
CA GLY A 666 16.19 37.82 23.85
C GLY A 666 16.03 38.72 25.09
N ASP A 667 16.75 39.86 25.09
CA ASP A 667 16.84 40.88 26.16
C ASP A 667 17.32 40.37 27.56
N ILE A 668 17.76 39.11 27.66
CA ILE A 668 18.18 38.43 28.91
C ILE A 668 19.57 38.82 29.47
N ASN A 669 20.39 39.52 28.70
CA ASN A 669 21.75 39.93 29.12
C ASN A 669 21.79 41.33 29.76
N ARG A 670 20.64 42.01 29.84
CA ARG A 670 20.54 43.37 30.42
C ARG A 670 20.46 43.32 31.95
N SER A 671 21.08 44.30 32.62
CA SER A 671 21.16 44.35 34.09
C SER A 671 19.78 44.34 34.76
N GLY A 672 19.47 43.24 35.46
CA GLY A 672 18.20 43.02 36.15
C GLY A 672 17.06 42.55 35.25
N SER A 673 17.36 42.14 34.00
CA SER A 673 16.45 41.37 33.16
C SER A 673 16.33 39.94 33.67
N GLU A 674 15.11 39.48 33.86
CA GLU A 674 14.76 38.09 34.17
C GLU A 674 13.61 37.68 33.22
N ALA A 675 13.74 36.49 32.63
CA ALA A 675 12.73 35.93 31.74
C ALA A 675 12.46 34.47 32.08
N ALA A 676 11.25 34.02 31.83
CA ALA A 676 10.88 32.61 31.86
C ALA A 676 9.88 32.30 30.76
N TYR A 677 9.96 31.12 30.17
CA TYR A 677 9.04 30.69 29.12
C TYR A 677 8.43 29.34 29.46
N ARG A 678 7.26 29.09 28.89
CA ARG A 678 6.60 27.77 28.88
C ARG A 678 6.01 27.52 27.50
N VAL A 679 6.22 26.30 27.01
CA VAL A 679 5.55 25.77 25.82
C VAL A 679 4.76 24.56 26.29
N GLY A 680 3.46 24.54 26.04
CA GLY A 680 2.59 23.41 26.39
C GLY A 680 2.71 22.27 25.38
N PRO A 681 2.16 21.08 25.68
CA PRO A 681 2.04 20.02 24.69
C PRO A 681 1.22 20.50 23.48
N LEU A 682 1.46 19.90 22.31
CA LEU A 682 0.56 20.06 21.17
C LEU A 682 -0.73 19.29 21.47
N GLN A 683 -1.88 19.94 21.33
CA GLN A 683 -3.19 19.34 21.54
C GLN A 683 -4.02 19.48 20.25
N CYS A 684 -4.47 18.36 19.70
CA CYS A 684 -5.34 18.36 18.51
C CYS A 684 -6.60 17.53 18.80
N TYR A 685 -7.77 17.96 18.33
CA TYR A 685 -9.01 17.17 18.46
C TYR A 685 -9.76 17.07 17.13
N GLY A 686 -10.68 16.12 17.08
CA GLY A 686 -11.46 15.82 15.89
C GLY A 686 -10.64 15.03 14.88
N ASP A 687 -11.33 14.52 13.87
CA ASP A 687 -10.76 13.71 12.80
C ASP A 687 -11.64 13.88 11.56
N ASN A 688 -11.21 14.75 10.65
CA ASN A 688 -11.94 15.04 9.42
C ASN A 688 -12.01 13.79 8.52
N SER A 689 -11.03 12.87 8.61
CA SER A 689 -11.06 11.59 7.87
C SER A 689 -12.11 10.63 8.43
N PHE A 690 -12.33 10.63 9.75
CA PHE A 690 -13.40 9.85 10.39
C PHE A 690 -14.80 10.41 10.14
N TRP A 691 -14.94 11.74 10.07
CA TRP A 691 -16.25 12.38 9.89
C TRP A 691 -16.73 12.42 8.44
N ASN A 692 -15.80 12.65 7.50
CA ASN A 692 -16.00 12.66 6.05
C ASN A 692 -17.01 11.59 5.58
N ALA A 693 -18.23 12.04 5.27
CA ALA A 693 -19.37 11.20 4.92
C ALA A 693 -20.15 11.73 3.71
N ALA A 694 -20.83 10.81 3.01
CA ALA A 694 -21.79 11.13 1.97
C ALA A 694 -23.07 10.32 2.13
N TYR A 695 -24.21 10.99 1.96
CA TYR A 695 -25.55 10.40 1.96
C TYR A 695 -26.10 10.28 0.53
N PHE A 696 -26.41 9.06 0.12
CA PHE A 696 -26.94 8.68 -1.19
C PHE A 696 -28.46 8.57 -1.10
N ASN A 697 -29.18 9.53 -1.70
CA ASN A 697 -30.65 9.61 -1.60
C ASN A 697 -31.42 8.90 -2.72
N LYS A 698 -30.71 8.34 -3.71
CA LYS A 698 -31.27 7.62 -4.87
C LYS A 698 -30.37 6.43 -5.24
N GLU A 699 -30.98 5.30 -5.64
CA GLU A 699 -30.28 4.11 -6.14
C GLU A 699 -29.48 4.37 -7.44
N THR A 700 -29.63 5.56 -8.06
CA THR A 700 -28.91 5.97 -9.27
C THR A 700 -27.79 6.98 -9.01
N SER A 701 -27.57 7.37 -7.75
CA SER A 701 -26.58 8.38 -7.39
C SER A 701 -25.27 7.73 -6.98
N TYR A 702 -24.16 8.27 -7.47
CA TYR A 702 -22.82 7.77 -7.22
C TYR A 702 -21.79 8.89 -7.16
N LEU A 703 -20.79 8.72 -6.32
CA LEU A 703 -19.55 9.47 -6.39
C LEU A 703 -18.57 8.71 -7.30
N HIS A 704 -17.68 9.44 -7.96
CA HIS A 704 -16.61 8.83 -8.75
C HIS A 704 -15.26 9.49 -8.51
N PHE A 705 -14.22 8.67 -8.49
CA PHE A 705 -12.84 9.01 -8.18
C PHE A 705 -11.88 8.45 -9.26
N PRO A 706 -10.61 8.88 -9.29
CA PRO A 706 -9.58 8.25 -10.11
C PRO A 706 -9.49 6.72 -9.87
N THR A 707 -8.98 5.99 -10.85
CA THR A 707 -8.77 4.54 -10.77
C THR A 707 -7.98 4.16 -9.52
N PHE A 708 -8.44 3.14 -8.80
CA PHE A 708 -7.73 2.60 -7.65
C PHE A 708 -6.51 1.79 -8.10
N HIS A 709 -5.35 2.07 -7.48
CA HIS A 709 -4.07 1.41 -7.78
C HIS A 709 -3.66 0.49 -6.62
N GLY A 710 -4.16 -0.74 -6.63
CA GLY A 710 -3.89 -1.78 -5.62
C GLY A 710 -3.46 -3.11 -6.24
N GLU A 711 -2.39 -3.11 -7.05
CA GLU A 711 -2.01 -4.28 -7.87
C GLU A 711 -1.75 -5.54 -7.03
N LEU A 712 -0.92 -5.44 -5.98
CA LEU A 712 -0.49 -6.58 -5.15
C LEU A 712 -1.22 -6.65 -3.80
N SER A 713 -1.51 -5.50 -3.21
CA SER A 713 -2.32 -5.35 -2.00
C SER A 713 -3.39 -4.27 -2.18
N ALA A 714 -4.57 -4.55 -1.65
CA ALA A 714 -5.75 -3.71 -1.66
C ALA A 714 -6.46 -3.79 -0.30
N ASP A 715 -6.33 -2.75 0.52
CA ASP A 715 -7.01 -2.59 1.80
C ASP A 715 -8.09 -1.51 1.66
N ILE A 716 -9.32 -1.89 2.02
CA ILE A 716 -10.52 -1.08 1.84
C ILE A 716 -11.30 -1.08 3.14
N SER A 717 -11.40 0.08 3.79
CA SER A 717 -12.17 0.26 5.02
C SER A 717 -13.16 1.41 4.88
N PHE A 718 -14.39 1.21 5.34
CA PHE A 718 -15.41 2.27 5.44
C PHE A 718 -16.47 1.89 6.47
N LEU A 719 -17.19 2.90 6.97
CA LEU A 719 -18.46 2.67 7.66
C LEU A 719 -19.63 2.93 6.72
N PHE A 720 -20.71 2.16 6.86
CA PHE A 720 -21.97 2.40 6.18
C PHE A 720 -23.15 2.43 7.14
N LYS A 721 -24.24 3.08 6.73
CA LYS A 721 -25.55 3.04 7.40
C LYS A 721 -26.64 2.98 6.34
N THR A 722 -27.62 2.09 6.48
CA THR A 722 -28.72 1.95 5.52
C THR A 722 -29.97 1.33 6.14
N SER A 723 -31.10 1.46 5.44
CA SER A 723 -32.33 0.69 5.59
C SER A 723 -32.61 -0.21 4.38
N SER A 724 -31.84 -0.09 3.29
CA SER A 724 -31.97 -0.94 2.10
C SER A 724 -31.54 -2.37 2.40
N SER A 725 -32.27 -3.34 1.85
CA SER A 725 -31.94 -4.77 1.95
C SER A 725 -30.79 -5.22 1.03
N SER A 726 -30.34 -4.37 0.10
CA SER A 726 -29.27 -4.67 -0.85
C SER A 726 -28.69 -3.39 -1.48
N GLY A 727 -27.42 -3.38 -1.87
CA GLY A 727 -26.83 -2.31 -2.68
C GLY A 727 -25.31 -2.38 -2.80
N VAL A 728 -24.76 -1.90 -3.93
CA VAL A 728 -23.31 -1.88 -4.17
C VAL A 728 -22.68 -0.64 -3.54
N PHE A 729 -21.83 -0.83 -2.52
CA PHE A 729 -21.12 0.25 -1.84
C PHE A 729 -20.08 0.90 -2.75
N LEU A 730 -19.25 0.08 -3.40
CA LEU A 730 -18.21 0.54 -4.33
C LEU A 730 -17.89 -0.52 -5.38
N GLU A 731 -17.48 -0.05 -6.56
CA GLU A 731 -16.92 -0.87 -7.62
C GLU A 731 -15.83 -0.12 -8.40
N ASN A 732 -14.73 -0.81 -8.73
CA ASN A 732 -13.80 -0.39 -9.77
C ASN A 732 -13.67 -1.54 -10.76
N LEU A 733 -13.78 -1.24 -12.05
CA LEU A 733 -13.73 -2.23 -13.13
C LEU A 733 -12.38 -2.15 -13.85
N GLY A 734 -11.94 -3.30 -14.34
CA GLY A 734 -10.88 -3.48 -15.33
C GLY A 734 -11.46 -4.03 -16.63
N ILE A 735 -10.61 -4.65 -17.46
CA ILE A 735 -11.04 -5.30 -18.73
C ILE A 735 -11.65 -6.69 -18.46
N LYS A 736 -11.22 -7.34 -17.38
CA LYS A 736 -11.72 -8.63 -16.87
C LYS A 736 -11.78 -8.55 -15.36
N ASP A 737 -10.66 -8.09 -14.80
CA ASP A 737 -10.46 -7.75 -13.41
C ASP A 737 -11.54 -6.80 -12.91
N PHE A 738 -11.92 -6.93 -11.64
CA PHE A 738 -12.74 -5.95 -10.95
C PHE A 738 -12.56 -6.11 -9.44
N ILE A 739 -13.00 -5.09 -8.71
CA ILE A 739 -13.16 -5.15 -7.26
C ILE A 739 -14.49 -4.49 -6.89
N ARG A 740 -15.32 -5.19 -6.11
CA ARG A 740 -16.65 -4.73 -5.68
C ARG A 740 -16.95 -5.16 -4.25
N ILE A 741 -17.53 -4.26 -3.47
CA ILE A 741 -18.10 -4.58 -2.15
C ILE A 741 -19.58 -4.19 -2.17
N GLU A 742 -20.45 -5.11 -1.76
CA GLU A 742 -21.90 -4.94 -1.79
C GLU A 742 -22.58 -5.56 -0.56
N LEU A 743 -23.73 -4.99 -0.19
CA LEU A 743 -24.71 -5.63 0.68
C LEU A 743 -25.58 -6.53 -0.22
N SER A 744 -25.39 -7.84 -0.15
CA SER A 744 -26.14 -8.81 -0.98
C SER A 744 -27.51 -9.15 -0.37
N SER A 745 -27.61 -9.09 0.96
CA SER A 745 -28.85 -9.27 1.72
C SER A 745 -28.79 -8.45 3.02
N PRO A 746 -29.92 -8.28 3.75
CA PRO A 746 -29.94 -7.61 5.05
C PRO A 746 -28.89 -8.08 6.06
N THR A 747 -28.42 -9.34 5.98
CA THR A 747 -27.46 -9.93 6.92
C THR A 747 -26.11 -10.26 6.29
N GLN A 748 -25.87 -9.90 5.02
CA GLN A 748 -24.72 -10.41 4.28
C GLN A 748 -24.01 -9.33 3.48
N VAL A 749 -22.72 -9.16 3.77
CA VAL A 749 -21.78 -8.35 2.97
C VAL A 749 -20.93 -9.28 2.11
N LEU A 750 -20.79 -8.92 0.84
CA LEU A 750 -20.05 -9.65 -0.17
C LEU A 750 -18.90 -8.79 -0.69
N PHE A 751 -17.68 -9.32 -0.63
CA PHE A 751 -16.50 -8.79 -1.29
C PHE A 751 -16.18 -9.68 -2.49
N SER A 752 -16.32 -9.14 -3.70
CA SER A 752 -16.10 -9.87 -4.95
C SER A 752 -15.01 -9.22 -5.78
N PHE A 753 -14.13 -10.03 -6.37
CA PHE A 753 -13.04 -9.55 -7.19
C PHE A 753 -12.61 -10.58 -8.25
N ASP A 754 -12.06 -10.09 -9.36
CA ASP A 754 -11.33 -10.92 -10.33
C ASP A 754 -9.97 -10.24 -10.57
N VAL A 755 -8.93 -11.06 -10.73
CA VAL A 755 -7.54 -10.65 -11.03
C VAL A 755 -7.02 -11.36 -12.30
N GLY A 756 -7.93 -11.88 -13.12
CA GLY A 756 -7.65 -12.64 -14.34
C GLY A 756 -7.84 -14.16 -14.20
N ASN A 757 -8.14 -14.66 -12.99
CA ASN A 757 -8.33 -16.09 -12.69
C ASN A 757 -9.82 -16.51 -12.67
N GLY A 758 -10.74 -15.57 -12.84
CA GLY A 758 -12.17 -15.75 -12.60
C GLY A 758 -12.61 -15.11 -11.27
N PRO A 759 -13.91 -14.78 -11.13
CA PRO A 759 -14.42 -14.10 -9.95
C PRO A 759 -14.30 -14.97 -8.69
N LEU A 760 -13.73 -14.38 -7.64
CA LEU A 760 -13.69 -14.92 -6.28
C LEU A 760 -14.55 -14.06 -5.37
N GLU A 761 -15.14 -14.71 -4.37
CA GLU A 761 -16.09 -14.10 -3.43
C GLU A 761 -15.70 -14.43 -1.99
N VAL A 762 -15.69 -13.40 -1.14
CA VAL A 762 -15.56 -13.50 0.32
C VAL A 762 -16.84 -12.94 0.92
N LYS A 763 -17.56 -13.74 1.70
CA LYS A 763 -18.84 -13.34 2.29
C LYS A 763 -18.81 -13.45 3.80
N VAL A 764 -19.35 -12.44 4.47
CA VAL A 764 -19.60 -12.45 5.92
C VAL A 764 -21.10 -12.37 6.12
N GLU A 765 -21.64 -13.30 6.90
CA GLU A 765 -23.04 -13.36 7.29
C GLU A 765 -23.17 -13.08 8.79
N THR A 766 -24.00 -12.11 9.14
CA THR A 766 -24.17 -11.61 10.51
C THR A 766 -25.48 -12.12 11.12
N PRO A 767 -25.54 -12.33 12.45
CA PRO A 767 -26.73 -12.85 13.13
C PRO A 767 -27.88 -11.84 13.21
N SER A 768 -27.56 -10.54 13.15
CA SER A 768 -28.50 -9.43 13.07
C SER A 768 -28.45 -8.78 11.69
N ALA A 769 -29.55 -8.15 11.29
CA ALA A 769 -29.61 -7.37 10.06
C ALA A 769 -28.77 -6.08 10.18
N LEU A 770 -28.08 -5.73 9.10
CA LEU A 770 -27.18 -4.59 8.92
C LEU A 770 -27.87 -3.39 8.23
N ASN A 771 -29.17 -3.52 7.97
CA ASN A 771 -30.01 -2.45 7.43
C ASN A 771 -30.93 -1.86 8.52
N ASP A 772 -30.38 -1.69 9.72
CA ASP A 772 -31.08 -1.29 10.94
C ASP A 772 -30.96 0.22 11.25
N GLU A 773 -30.50 1.03 10.28
CA GLU A 773 -30.17 2.46 10.45
C GLU A 773 -29.09 2.73 11.53
N ARG A 774 -28.14 1.81 11.71
CA ARG A 774 -26.90 2.02 12.47
C ARG A 774 -25.65 2.02 11.58
N TRP A 775 -24.56 2.56 12.14
CA TRP A 775 -23.23 2.51 11.52
C TRP A 775 -22.58 1.15 11.70
N HIS A 776 -22.32 0.47 10.60
CA HIS A 776 -21.53 -0.77 10.52
C HIS A 776 -20.17 -0.51 9.87
N HIS A 777 -19.12 -1.18 10.33
CA HIS A 777 -17.76 -1.05 9.83
C HIS A 777 -17.37 -2.25 8.97
N VAL A 778 -17.03 -2.00 7.70
CA VAL A 778 -16.52 -3.00 6.77
C VAL A 778 -15.02 -2.81 6.59
N ARG A 779 -14.26 -3.91 6.67
CA ARG A 779 -12.84 -3.97 6.27
C ARG A 779 -12.63 -5.14 5.34
N ALA A 780 -12.17 -4.87 4.13
CA ALA A 780 -11.84 -5.85 3.10
C ALA A 780 -10.37 -5.71 2.71
N GLU A 781 -9.59 -6.77 2.89
CA GLU A 781 -8.19 -6.84 2.49
C GLU A 781 -8.06 -7.86 1.36
N ARG A 782 -7.32 -7.55 0.31
CA ARG A 782 -6.82 -8.52 -0.66
C ARG A 782 -5.33 -8.36 -0.78
N ASN A 783 -4.59 -9.45 -0.56
CA ASN A 783 -3.14 -9.51 -0.75
C ASN A 783 -2.77 -10.70 -1.65
N VAL A 784 -1.47 -10.94 -1.83
CA VAL A 784 -0.95 -12.03 -2.69
C VAL A 784 -1.17 -13.44 -2.13
N LYS A 785 -1.63 -13.60 -0.88
CA LYS A 785 -1.87 -14.88 -0.21
C LYS A 785 -3.34 -15.21 -0.02
N GLU A 786 -4.15 -14.20 0.27
CA GLU A 786 -5.57 -14.33 0.58
C GLU A 786 -6.31 -13.01 0.42
N ALA A 787 -7.64 -13.11 0.31
CA ALA A 787 -8.56 -12.02 0.52
C ALA A 787 -9.35 -12.28 1.82
N SER A 788 -9.61 -11.25 2.59
CA SER A 788 -10.38 -11.32 3.83
C SER A 788 -11.43 -10.22 3.89
N LEU A 789 -12.52 -10.50 4.62
CA LEU A 789 -13.61 -9.57 4.86
C LEU A 789 -14.01 -9.66 6.33
N TYR A 790 -14.15 -8.50 6.97
CA TYR A 790 -14.63 -8.34 8.35
C TYR A 790 -15.77 -7.33 8.38
N VAL A 791 -16.80 -7.61 9.17
CA VAL A 791 -17.95 -6.74 9.42
C VAL A 791 -18.14 -6.58 10.92
N ASP A 792 -18.01 -5.35 11.41
CA ASP A 792 -18.02 -4.99 12.84
C ASP A 792 -17.02 -5.82 13.67
N HIS A 793 -17.54 -6.54 14.67
CA HIS A 793 -16.80 -7.44 15.55
C HIS A 793 -17.10 -8.93 15.27
N HIS A 794 -17.75 -9.23 14.15
CA HIS A 794 -18.07 -10.60 13.76
C HIS A 794 -16.83 -11.36 13.25
N PRO A 795 -16.80 -12.70 13.34
CA PRO A 795 -15.74 -13.50 12.75
C PRO A 795 -15.61 -13.21 11.24
N GLY A 796 -14.43 -12.78 10.81
CA GLY A 796 -14.16 -12.51 9.41
C GLY A 796 -14.08 -13.78 8.57
N ALA A 797 -14.34 -13.64 7.28
CA ALA A 797 -14.16 -14.70 6.29
C ALA A 797 -12.84 -14.49 5.53
N VAL A 798 -12.17 -15.58 5.17
CA VAL A 798 -10.89 -15.57 4.46
C VAL A 798 -10.92 -16.56 3.29
N GLN A 799 -10.60 -16.07 2.10
CA GLN A 799 -10.47 -16.83 0.87
C GLN A 799 -9.01 -16.83 0.43
N LYS A 800 -8.37 -18.01 0.41
CA LYS A 800 -6.98 -18.14 -0.05
C LYS A 800 -6.87 -17.82 -1.54
N ALA A 801 -5.77 -17.17 -1.92
CA ALA A 801 -5.41 -16.96 -3.31
C ALA A 801 -5.09 -18.32 -3.98
N PRO A 802 -5.44 -18.51 -5.27
CA PRO A 802 -4.99 -19.67 -6.04
C PRO A 802 -3.46 -19.77 -6.05
N ALA A 803 -2.93 -21.00 -5.96
CA ALA A 803 -1.48 -21.24 -5.99
C ALA A 803 -0.87 -20.92 -7.36
N ASP A 804 -1.59 -21.26 -8.43
CA ASP A 804 -1.25 -20.96 -9.82
C ASP A 804 -2.28 -19.95 -10.35
N GLY A 805 -1.88 -18.69 -10.48
CA GLY A 805 -2.79 -17.64 -10.95
C GLY A 805 -2.16 -16.25 -11.01
N HIS A 806 -2.82 -15.35 -11.71
CA HIS A 806 -2.48 -13.94 -11.78
C HIS A 806 -2.61 -13.27 -10.40
N ILE A 807 -1.62 -12.44 -10.04
CA ILE A 807 -1.55 -11.75 -8.74
C ILE A 807 -1.70 -10.22 -8.84
N HIS A 808 -1.63 -9.64 -10.03
CA HIS A 808 -1.77 -8.19 -10.23
C HIS A 808 -3.22 -7.85 -10.59
N LEU A 809 -3.86 -7.01 -9.77
CA LEU A 809 -5.19 -6.45 -10.03
C LEU A 809 -5.09 -5.27 -11.01
N GLN A 810 -5.55 -5.45 -12.26
CA GLN A 810 -5.43 -4.46 -13.34
C GLN A 810 -6.75 -3.71 -13.60
N LEU A 811 -7.00 -2.67 -12.82
CA LEU A 811 -8.16 -1.78 -12.94
C LEU A 811 -7.90 -0.68 -13.99
N ASN A 812 -8.96 -0.24 -14.68
CA ASN A 812 -8.85 0.81 -15.71
C ASN A 812 -10.04 1.79 -15.77
N SER A 813 -11.17 1.50 -15.12
CA SER A 813 -12.25 2.46 -14.95
C SER A 813 -11.95 3.44 -13.82
N GLN A 814 -12.72 4.52 -13.75
CA GLN A 814 -12.88 5.26 -12.50
C GLN A 814 -13.41 4.33 -11.39
N LEU A 815 -13.09 4.65 -10.14
CA LEU A 815 -13.73 4.05 -8.98
C LEU A 815 -15.10 4.70 -8.80
N PHE A 816 -16.15 3.89 -8.65
CA PHE A 816 -17.49 4.34 -8.32
C PHE A 816 -17.85 3.96 -6.87
N VAL A 817 -18.50 4.87 -6.16
CA VAL A 817 -19.05 4.67 -4.81
C VAL A 817 -20.54 4.97 -4.89
N GLY A 818 -21.40 4.03 -4.51
CA GLY A 818 -22.86 4.08 -4.73
C GLY A 818 -23.35 3.38 -6.00
N THR A 819 -22.46 3.05 -6.94
CA THR A 819 -22.67 2.39 -8.26
C THR A 819 -23.09 3.27 -9.44
N ALA A 820 -22.45 3.04 -10.59
CA ALA A 820 -22.82 3.63 -11.88
C ALA A 820 -23.21 2.56 -12.94
N SER A 821 -23.16 1.28 -12.57
CA SER A 821 -23.46 0.15 -13.45
C SER A 821 -24.96 -0.21 -13.47
N ARG A 822 -25.33 -1.31 -14.14
CA ARG A 822 -26.68 -1.89 -14.13
C ARG A 822 -27.04 -2.61 -12.82
N GLN A 823 -26.16 -2.54 -11.82
CA GLN A 823 -26.39 -3.05 -10.47
C GLN A 823 -27.39 -2.16 -9.70
N LYS A 824 -27.95 -2.66 -8.60
CA LYS A 824 -28.66 -1.80 -7.65
C LYS A 824 -27.65 -0.91 -6.92
N GLY A 825 -27.85 0.41 -6.99
CA GLY A 825 -27.03 1.35 -6.24
C GLY A 825 -27.33 1.34 -4.74
N PHE A 826 -26.39 1.87 -3.99
CA PHE A 826 -26.51 1.99 -2.55
C PHE A 826 -27.40 3.18 -2.15
N LEU A 827 -28.24 2.97 -1.15
CA LEU A 827 -29.04 3.99 -0.48
C LEU A 827 -28.58 4.08 0.97
N GLY A 828 -28.48 5.29 1.53
CA GLY A 828 -27.98 5.51 2.88
C GLY A 828 -26.63 6.22 2.88
N CYS A 829 -25.82 6.01 3.91
CA CYS A 829 -24.58 6.75 4.11
C CYS A 829 -23.33 5.87 3.99
N ILE A 830 -22.25 6.44 3.45
CA ILE A 830 -20.88 5.89 3.52
C ILE A 830 -19.99 6.95 4.19
N ARG A 831 -19.10 6.54 5.09
CA ARG A 831 -18.22 7.43 5.87
C ARG A 831 -16.83 6.83 6.05
N SER A 832 -15.82 7.70 6.12
CA SER A 832 -14.41 7.34 6.33
C SER A 832 -13.91 6.27 5.36
N LEU A 833 -14.19 6.45 4.07
CA LEU A 833 -13.72 5.55 3.01
C LEU A 833 -12.21 5.73 2.80
N LYS A 834 -11.45 4.71 3.18
CA LYS A 834 -10.00 4.61 2.97
C LYS A 834 -9.66 3.47 2.00
N LEU A 835 -8.66 3.71 1.15
CA LEU A 835 -8.11 2.77 0.18
C LEU A 835 -6.57 2.80 0.29
N ASN A 836 -5.94 1.69 0.67
CA ASN A 836 -4.48 1.59 0.92
C ASN A 836 -3.99 2.77 1.79
N GLY A 837 -4.66 3.01 2.91
CA GLY A 837 -4.40 4.11 3.85
C GLY A 837 -4.83 5.52 3.39
N LYS A 838 -5.05 5.74 2.08
CA LYS A 838 -5.51 7.04 1.57
C LYS A 838 -7.02 7.22 1.80
N THR A 839 -7.39 8.30 2.50
CA THR A 839 -8.79 8.72 2.62
C THR A 839 -9.25 9.37 1.30
N LEU A 840 -10.46 9.02 0.84
CA LEU A 840 -11.12 9.70 -0.28
C LEU A 840 -12.10 10.76 0.25
N ASP A 841 -11.98 12.00 -0.21
CA ASP A 841 -12.90 13.07 0.18
C ASP A 841 -14.30 12.83 -0.43
N LEU A 842 -15.26 12.45 0.42
CA LEU A 842 -16.64 12.16 0.03
C LEU A 842 -17.48 13.44 0.08
N GLU A 843 -17.17 14.37 0.98
CA GLU A 843 -17.93 15.61 1.20
C GLU A 843 -17.73 16.59 0.06
N GLU A 844 -16.48 16.91 -0.31
CA GLU A 844 -16.15 17.75 -1.47
C GLU A 844 -16.77 17.17 -2.76
N ARG A 845 -16.74 15.84 -2.90
CA ARG A 845 -17.32 15.17 -4.07
C ARG A 845 -18.85 15.16 -4.04
N ALA A 846 -19.47 15.12 -2.87
CA ALA A 846 -20.93 15.12 -2.71
C ALA A 846 -21.53 16.51 -2.99
N GLU A 847 -20.89 17.61 -2.58
CA GLU A 847 -21.37 18.98 -2.84
C GLU A 847 -21.65 19.25 -4.32
N ILE A 848 -20.84 18.66 -5.21
CA ILE A 848 -20.93 18.84 -6.67
C ILE A 848 -21.69 17.72 -7.39
N THR A 849 -22.24 16.72 -6.68
CA THR A 849 -22.85 15.52 -7.27
C THR A 849 -24.36 15.42 -7.01
N PRO A 850 -25.23 15.52 -8.04
CA PRO A 850 -26.68 15.46 -7.86
C PRO A 850 -27.19 14.15 -7.22
N GLY A 851 -27.95 14.28 -6.13
CA GLY A 851 -28.56 13.16 -5.40
C GLY A 851 -27.62 12.48 -4.39
N VAL A 852 -26.43 13.04 -4.20
CA VAL A 852 -25.61 12.81 -3.01
C VAL A 852 -25.58 14.11 -2.20
N THR A 853 -25.51 14.05 -0.87
CA THR A 853 -25.31 15.22 -0.01
C THR A 853 -24.15 14.97 0.95
N PRO A 854 -23.33 15.99 1.28
CA PRO A 854 -22.26 15.85 2.26
C PRO A 854 -22.82 15.57 3.67
N GLY A 855 -22.05 14.87 4.49
CA GLY A 855 -22.43 14.45 5.83
C GLY A 855 -23.46 13.30 5.86
N CYS A 856 -23.82 12.88 7.07
CA CYS A 856 -24.89 11.91 7.30
C CYS A 856 -25.51 12.10 8.69
N PRO A 857 -26.77 12.56 8.80
CA PRO A 857 -27.43 12.81 10.08
C PRO A 857 -27.84 11.50 10.78
N GLY A 858 -28.08 11.56 12.09
CA GLY A 858 -28.55 10.43 12.88
C GLY A 858 -27.39 9.58 13.40
N HIS A 859 -26.58 10.16 14.29
CA HIS A 859 -25.50 9.49 15.01
C HIS A 859 -26.02 8.78 16.27
N CYS A 860 -27.04 9.33 16.95
CA CYS A 860 -27.61 8.76 18.17
C CYS A 860 -28.31 7.41 17.96
N SER A 861 -28.75 7.07 16.74
CA SER A 861 -29.25 5.72 16.43
C SER A 861 -28.19 4.64 16.63
N SER A 862 -26.92 4.99 16.40
CA SER A 862 -25.79 4.05 16.46
C SER A 862 -25.10 4.06 17.82
N TYR A 863 -24.94 5.27 18.39
CA TYR A 863 -24.10 5.51 19.57
C TYR A 863 -24.87 5.89 20.83
N GLY A 864 -26.21 6.02 20.77
CA GLY A 864 -27.03 6.40 21.94
C GLY A 864 -26.88 5.44 23.13
N ASP A 865 -26.66 4.15 22.86
CA ASP A 865 -26.38 3.12 23.87
C ASP A 865 -25.09 3.39 24.69
N LEU A 866 -24.18 4.25 24.18
CA LEU A 866 -22.98 4.67 24.93
C LEU A 866 -23.32 5.65 26.05
N CYS A 867 -24.48 6.34 26.02
CA CYS A 867 -24.91 7.23 27.10
C CYS A 867 -25.45 6.40 28.28
N GLN A 868 -24.64 6.24 29.32
CA GLN A 868 -24.97 5.42 30.49
C GLN A 868 -25.88 6.18 31.48
N ASN A 869 -26.40 5.45 32.48
CA ASN A 869 -27.11 6.02 33.64
C ASN A 869 -28.27 7.00 33.31
N HIS A 870 -29.00 6.72 32.22
CA HIS A 870 -30.09 7.56 31.69
C HIS A 870 -29.66 8.95 31.17
N GLY A 871 -28.39 9.13 30.78
CA GLY A 871 -27.99 10.28 29.98
C GLY A 871 -28.68 10.28 28.61
N SER A 872 -29.10 11.45 28.14
CA SER A 872 -29.78 11.59 26.84
C SER A 872 -28.76 11.81 25.72
N CYS A 873 -28.83 11.01 24.64
CA CYS A 873 -28.02 11.29 23.45
C CYS A 873 -28.55 12.55 22.73
N VAL A 874 -27.64 13.43 22.32
CA VAL A 874 -27.89 14.66 21.57
C VAL A 874 -27.06 14.64 20.29
N GLU A 875 -27.72 14.81 19.15
CA GLU A 875 -27.09 14.91 17.83
C GLU A 875 -26.20 16.16 17.73
N ALA A 876 -25.05 16.01 17.08
CA ALA A 876 -24.17 17.10 16.68
C ALA A 876 -23.90 17.03 15.17
N HIS A 877 -23.33 18.09 14.60
CA HIS A 877 -22.97 18.11 13.18
C HIS A 877 -21.88 17.06 12.84
N SER A 878 -20.91 16.90 13.73
CA SER A 878 -19.86 15.88 13.71
C SER A 878 -20.00 14.94 14.91
N GLY A 879 -21.07 14.13 14.94
CA GLY A 879 -21.24 13.06 15.92
C GLY A 879 -22.35 13.26 16.94
N PHE A 880 -22.08 12.90 18.19
CA PHE A 880 -23.05 12.93 19.28
C PHE A 880 -22.41 13.34 20.61
N THR A 881 -23.26 13.78 21.53
CA THR A 881 -22.90 14.05 22.93
C THR A 881 -23.93 13.43 23.88
N CYS A 882 -23.56 13.14 25.12
CA CYS A 882 -24.48 12.66 26.14
C CYS A 882 -24.80 13.80 27.13
N ASP A 883 -26.06 14.23 27.18
CA ASP A 883 -26.54 15.14 28.22
C ASP A 883 -26.79 14.35 29.52
N CYS A 884 -25.93 14.60 30.51
CA CYS A 884 -26.00 13.99 31.84
C CYS A 884 -26.80 14.84 32.85
N SER A 885 -27.35 16.00 32.46
CA SER A 885 -27.92 17.01 33.37
C SER A 885 -29.04 16.50 34.28
N LEU A 886 -29.82 15.51 33.80
CA LEU A 886 -30.90 14.86 34.54
C LEU A 886 -30.45 13.67 35.41
N SER A 887 -29.16 13.35 35.42
CA SER A 887 -28.55 12.21 36.12
C SER A 887 -27.56 12.66 37.21
N PRO A 888 -27.32 11.87 38.28
CA PRO A 888 -26.26 12.15 39.26
C PRO A 888 -24.84 11.74 38.77
N PHE A 889 -24.63 11.72 37.46
CA PHE A 889 -23.39 11.28 36.81
C PHE A 889 -22.86 12.34 35.83
N THR A 890 -21.60 12.19 35.43
CA THR A 890 -20.89 13.11 34.53
C THR A 890 -19.88 12.36 33.65
N GLY A 891 -19.07 13.10 32.90
CA GLY A 891 -18.15 12.59 31.89
C GLY A 891 -18.87 12.29 30.56
N THR A 892 -18.08 12.06 29.51
CA THR A 892 -18.51 11.93 28.09
C THR A 892 -19.71 11.01 27.85
N PHE A 893 -19.81 9.96 28.67
CA PHE A 893 -20.81 8.89 28.56
C PHE A 893 -21.70 8.78 29.81
N CYS A 894 -21.75 9.82 30.65
CA CYS A 894 -22.46 9.83 31.93
C CYS A 894 -22.09 8.65 32.84
N HIS A 895 -20.83 8.19 32.80
CA HIS A 895 -20.35 6.99 33.50
C HIS A 895 -19.68 7.31 34.84
N LYS A 896 -19.24 8.55 35.07
CA LYS A 896 -18.50 8.97 36.27
C LYS A 896 -19.49 9.46 37.33
N ASP A 897 -19.45 8.92 38.53
CA ASP A 897 -20.35 9.35 39.60
C ASP A 897 -19.99 10.75 40.12
N VAL A 898 -21.01 11.60 40.31
CA VAL A 898 -20.87 12.87 41.02
C VAL A 898 -21.37 12.66 42.45
N SER A 899 -20.57 11.95 43.25
CA SER A 899 -20.90 11.63 44.64
C SER A 899 -20.04 12.39 45.65
N ALA A 900 -20.60 12.63 46.83
CA ALA A 900 -19.90 13.22 47.97
C ALA A 900 -20.20 12.41 49.24
N PHE A 901 -19.15 12.06 49.98
CA PHE A 901 -19.29 11.32 51.25
C PHE A 901 -19.34 12.27 52.44
N PHE A 902 -20.49 12.34 53.10
CA PHE A 902 -20.71 13.18 54.28
C PHE A 902 -20.51 12.38 55.57
N LYS A 903 -19.62 12.85 56.45
CA LYS A 903 -19.55 12.41 57.85
C LYS A 903 -20.61 13.15 58.67
N PRO A 904 -21.08 12.60 59.81
CA PRO A 904 -21.98 13.32 60.71
C PRO A 904 -21.44 14.71 61.07
N GLY A 905 -22.27 15.75 60.92
CA GLY A 905 -21.89 17.14 61.16
C GLY A 905 -21.15 17.85 60.02
N THR A 906 -20.96 17.21 58.86
CA THR A 906 -20.41 17.87 57.65
C THR A 906 -21.51 18.31 56.70
N SER A 907 -21.30 19.44 56.01
CA SER A 907 -22.22 20.00 55.02
C SER A 907 -21.43 20.69 53.91
N VAL A 908 -21.96 20.65 52.68
CA VAL A 908 -21.53 21.52 51.58
C VAL A 908 -22.54 22.66 51.48
N THR A 909 -22.06 23.89 51.35
CA THR A 909 -22.90 25.07 51.22
C THR A 909 -22.47 25.83 49.97
N TYR A 910 -23.38 25.98 49.02
CA TYR A 910 -23.19 26.84 47.86
C TYR A 910 -23.87 28.18 48.13
N THR A 911 -23.14 29.28 47.93
CA THR A 911 -23.66 30.64 48.06
C THR A 911 -23.64 31.27 46.68
N PHE A 912 -24.83 31.56 46.14
CA PHE A 912 -24.98 32.29 44.88
C PHE A 912 -24.29 33.66 45.02
N LYS A 913 -23.30 33.93 44.17
CA LYS A 913 -22.67 35.26 44.06
C LYS A 913 -23.46 36.09 43.06
N GLU A 914 -23.66 37.36 43.38
CA GLU A 914 -24.17 38.34 42.42
C GLU A 914 -23.12 38.56 41.30
N PRO A 915 -23.54 38.78 40.04
CA PRO A 915 -22.63 39.18 38.97
C PRO A 915 -22.00 40.54 39.27
N TYR A 916 -20.67 40.62 39.16
CA TYR A 916 -19.93 41.85 39.36
C TYR A 916 -19.88 42.64 38.04
N GLU A 917 -20.79 43.61 37.87
CA GLU A 917 -20.79 44.53 36.72
C GLU A 917 -19.59 45.49 36.82
N LEU A 918 -18.71 45.48 35.81
CA LEU A 918 -17.62 46.44 35.70
C LEU A 918 -17.99 47.55 34.68
N ASN A 919 -18.00 48.79 35.14
CA ASN A 919 -18.16 50.03 34.37
C ASN A 919 -19.47 50.21 33.56
N ARG A 920 -20.45 50.85 34.20
CA ARG A 920 -21.38 51.75 33.49
C ARG A 920 -21.33 53.15 34.09
N ASN A 921 -21.04 54.15 33.25
CA ASN A 921 -20.86 55.55 33.67
C ASN A 921 -22.11 56.14 34.33
N VAL A 922 -21.87 57.00 35.32
CA VAL A 922 -22.90 57.67 36.13
C VAL A 922 -23.59 58.78 35.33
N SER A 923 -24.73 58.50 34.68
CA SER A 923 -25.75 59.51 34.31
C SER A 923 -27.04 58.93 33.71
N ALA A 924 -27.83 58.16 34.46
CA ALA A 924 -29.27 58.01 34.21
C ALA A 924 -30.01 57.58 35.48
N GLN A 925 -31.27 57.99 35.63
CA GLN A 925 -32.11 57.68 36.79
C GLN A 925 -32.33 56.17 36.91
N SER A 926 -32.06 55.62 38.10
CA SER A 926 -32.24 54.19 38.38
C SER A 926 -33.72 53.85 38.60
N SER A 927 -34.44 53.57 37.51
CA SER A 927 -35.67 52.78 37.57
C SER A 927 -35.31 51.30 37.81
N SER A 928 -35.98 50.69 38.78
CA SER A 928 -35.73 49.34 39.28
C SER A 928 -36.11 48.25 38.27
N ILE A 929 -35.13 47.58 37.64
CA ILE A 929 -35.36 46.44 36.73
C ILE A 929 -34.42 45.22 37.02
N TYR A 930 -33.60 45.25 38.07
CA TYR A 930 -32.79 44.07 38.46
C TYR A 930 -32.82 43.80 39.97
N SER A 931 -33.65 42.83 40.37
CA SER A 931 -33.54 42.05 41.62
C SER A 931 -34.66 41.00 41.67
N ASP A 932 -34.72 40.08 40.70
CA ASP A 932 -35.79 39.07 40.65
C ASP A 932 -35.26 37.68 40.23
N LEU A 933 -34.34 37.15 41.04
CA LEU A 933 -34.05 35.70 41.12
C LEU A 933 -35.16 34.99 41.92
N THR A 934 -36.42 35.21 41.54
CA THR A 934 -37.52 34.33 41.95
C THR A 934 -37.42 33.04 41.14
N LEU A 935 -37.05 31.95 41.81
CA LEU A 935 -36.87 30.61 41.23
C LEU A 935 -38.21 30.08 40.69
N LYS A 936 -38.53 30.40 39.43
CA LYS A 936 -39.77 30.03 38.75
C LYS A 936 -39.68 28.62 38.15
N GLY A 937 -39.78 27.63 39.02
CA GLY A 937 -39.87 26.21 38.62
C GLY A 937 -38.52 25.58 38.33
N GLU A 938 -37.73 25.37 39.38
CA GLU A 938 -36.43 24.69 39.32
C GLU A 938 -36.60 23.20 39.66
N ASN A 939 -36.05 22.32 38.82
CA ASN A 939 -36.03 20.87 39.08
C ASN A 939 -34.73 20.48 39.79
N VAL A 940 -34.82 20.14 41.07
CA VAL A 940 -33.68 19.61 41.85
C VAL A 940 -33.80 18.09 41.98
N SER A 941 -32.95 17.36 41.27
CA SER A 941 -32.77 15.91 41.42
C SER A 941 -31.58 15.62 42.34
N LEU A 942 -31.73 14.64 43.24
CA LEU A 942 -30.62 14.13 44.07
C LEU A 942 -30.83 12.65 44.39
N SER A 943 -29.74 11.91 44.44
CA SER A 943 -29.69 10.51 44.87
C SER A 943 -28.86 10.40 46.15
N PHE A 944 -29.31 9.59 47.12
CA PHE A 944 -28.61 9.44 48.39
C PHE A 944 -28.69 7.99 48.90
N ARG A 945 -27.70 7.59 49.69
CA ARG A 945 -27.68 6.31 50.41
C ARG A 945 -27.25 6.57 51.85
N THR A 946 -28.12 6.29 52.81
CA THR A 946 -27.85 6.50 54.24
C THR A 946 -28.36 5.34 55.09
N SER A 947 -27.64 5.04 56.18
CA SER A 947 -28.09 4.15 57.24
C SER A 947 -28.65 4.91 58.46
N GLN A 948 -28.68 6.25 58.40
CA GLN A 948 -29.09 7.15 59.48
C GLN A 948 -30.40 7.84 59.12
N ALA A 949 -31.33 7.85 60.08
CA ALA A 949 -32.56 8.62 60.05
C ALA A 949 -32.94 9.02 61.50
N PRO A 950 -33.50 10.22 61.75
CA PRO A 950 -33.81 11.26 60.76
C PRO A 950 -32.56 11.96 60.21
N ALA A 951 -32.64 12.52 59.00
CA ALA A 951 -31.55 13.23 58.33
C ALA A 951 -32.07 14.37 57.44
N LEU A 952 -31.37 15.51 57.46
CA LEU A 952 -31.58 16.63 56.53
C LEU A 952 -30.74 16.38 55.28
N LEU A 953 -31.37 16.36 54.09
CA LEU A 953 -30.71 16.04 52.82
C LEU A 953 -30.44 17.29 51.96
N LEU A 954 -31.37 18.24 51.96
CA LEU A 954 -31.25 19.50 51.23
C LEU A 954 -31.90 20.64 52.02
N TYR A 955 -31.23 21.79 52.06
CA TYR A 955 -31.75 23.05 52.57
C TYR A 955 -31.38 24.18 51.62
N VAL A 956 -32.38 24.85 51.08
CA VAL A 956 -32.24 26.04 50.23
C VAL A 956 -32.99 27.18 50.92
N SER A 957 -32.36 28.35 51.02
CA SER A 957 -32.95 29.55 51.64
C SER A 957 -32.71 30.79 50.81
N SER A 958 -33.74 31.61 50.62
CA SER A 958 -33.63 32.93 49.98
C SER A 958 -33.21 34.01 50.99
N TYR A 959 -32.75 35.16 50.49
CA TYR A 959 -32.45 36.34 51.29
C TYR A 959 -33.66 36.81 52.13
N TYR A 960 -34.88 36.59 51.62
CA TYR A 960 -36.15 36.93 52.28
C TYR A 960 -36.63 35.89 53.30
N ARG A 961 -35.77 34.92 53.69
CA ARG A 961 -36.05 33.81 54.63
C ARG A 961 -37.11 32.81 54.16
N GLU A 962 -37.48 32.81 52.89
CA GLU A 962 -38.21 31.70 52.31
C GLU A 962 -37.25 30.50 52.22
N PHE A 963 -37.75 29.29 52.45
CA PHE A 963 -36.90 28.10 52.39
C PHE A 963 -37.62 26.89 51.81
N LEU A 964 -36.82 26.02 51.19
CA LEU A 964 -37.17 24.66 50.80
C LEU A 964 -36.29 23.70 51.61
N ARG A 965 -36.90 22.76 52.31
CA ARG A 965 -36.22 21.78 53.15
C ARG A 965 -36.70 20.36 52.82
N LEU A 966 -35.75 19.45 52.63
CA LEU A 966 -36.00 18.02 52.37
C LEU A 966 -35.45 17.16 53.53
N ASP A 967 -36.36 16.58 54.32
CA ASP A 967 -36.03 15.70 55.44
C ASP A 967 -36.39 14.24 55.18
N LEU A 968 -35.51 13.32 55.58
CA LEU A 968 -35.78 11.89 55.74
C LEU A 968 -36.23 11.61 57.18
N LEU A 969 -37.45 11.08 57.36
CA LEU A 969 -38.05 10.90 58.70
C LEU A 969 -37.91 9.47 59.27
N SER A 970 -37.76 8.45 58.41
CA SER A 970 -37.89 7.02 58.77
C SER A 970 -36.95 6.17 57.93
N ARG A 971 -36.55 4.99 58.42
CA ARG A 971 -35.75 4.00 57.67
C ARG A 971 -36.60 3.01 56.85
N VAL A 972 -37.86 2.84 57.20
CA VAL A 972 -38.73 1.73 56.70
C VAL A 972 -39.79 2.23 55.71
N SER A 973 -39.93 3.55 55.58
CA SER A 973 -40.90 4.19 54.72
C SER A 973 -40.25 5.36 54.00
N SER A 974 -40.51 5.50 52.70
CA SER A 974 -40.13 6.64 51.84
C SER A 974 -40.89 7.93 52.18
N LEU A 975 -41.10 8.17 53.48
CA LEU A 975 -41.76 9.33 54.05
C LEU A 975 -40.77 10.50 54.10
N PHE A 976 -40.65 11.16 52.95
CA PHE A 976 -40.00 12.46 52.82
C PHE A 976 -40.95 13.55 53.32
N ARG A 977 -40.38 14.54 54.02
CA ARG A 977 -41.09 15.80 54.29
C ARG A 977 -40.42 16.92 53.51
N VAL A 978 -41.14 17.44 52.53
CA VAL A 978 -40.84 18.74 51.91
C VAL A 978 -41.55 19.81 52.73
N SER A 979 -40.81 20.79 53.23
CA SER A 979 -41.38 21.97 53.90
C SER A 979 -41.02 23.22 53.12
N LEU A 980 -42.04 23.92 52.60
CA LEU A 980 -41.92 25.27 52.05
C LEU A 980 -42.48 26.28 53.06
N CYS A 981 -41.79 27.41 53.21
CA CYS A 981 -42.31 28.58 53.91
C CYS A 981 -42.36 29.78 52.95
N CYS A 982 -43.43 29.85 52.16
CA CYS A 982 -43.82 31.07 51.46
C CYS A 982 -44.74 31.88 52.38
N PHE A 983 -44.68 33.21 52.34
CA PHE A 983 -45.61 34.07 53.09
C PHE A 983 -47.02 34.06 52.44
N SER A 984 -47.77 32.97 52.60
CA SER A 984 -49.13 32.83 52.08
C SER A 984 -50.18 33.71 52.77
N GLY A 985 -49.76 34.58 53.71
CA GLY A 985 -50.64 35.49 54.45
C GLY A 985 -51.33 36.52 53.57
N VAL A 986 -50.70 36.98 52.50
CA VAL A 986 -51.32 37.96 51.57
C VAL A 986 -52.22 37.25 50.56
N ILE A 987 -51.76 36.13 49.98
CA ILE A 987 -52.52 35.40 48.95
C ILE A 987 -53.79 34.76 49.53
N ALA A 988 -53.75 34.21 50.74
CA ALA A 988 -54.96 33.67 51.38
C ALA A 988 -56.01 34.76 51.65
N VAL A 989 -55.60 35.96 52.07
CA VAL A 989 -56.50 37.10 52.28
C VAL A 989 -57.06 37.59 50.94
N VAL A 990 -56.24 37.73 49.90
CA VAL A 990 -56.68 38.13 48.56
C VAL A 990 -57.67 37.11 47.98
N ILE A 991 -57.37 35.80 48.02
CA ILE A 991 -58.29 34.75 47.55
C ILE A 991 -59.59 34.75 48.35
N PHE A 992 -59.55 34.91 49.68
CA PHE A 992 -60.75 34.95 50.50
C PHE A 992 -61.61 36.19 50.18
N VAL A 993 -61.00 37.36 49.96
CA VAL A 993 -61.68 38.59 49.54
C VAL A 993 -62.26 38.45 48.12
N SER A 994 -61.52 37.87 47.17
CA SER A 994 -62.00 37.61 45.81
C SER A 994 -63.16 36.60 45.77
N LEU A 995 -63.09 35.52 46.55
CA LEU A 995 -64.18 34.55 46.66
C LEU A 995 -65.42 35.15 47.35
N ALA A 996 -65.24 35.98 48.38
CA ALA A 996 -66.34 36.72 49.00
C ALA A 996 -67.00 37.69 48.01
N ALA A 997 -66.21 38.43 47.21
CA ALA A 997 -66.73 39.33 46.17
C ALA A 997 -67.49 38.56 45.07
N LEU A 998 -66.96 37.42 44.63
CA LEU A 998 -67.64 36.53 43.66
C LEU A 998 -68.94 35.95 44.21
N ALA A 999 -68.99 35.56 45.49
CA ALA A 999 -70.22 35.08 46.13
C ALA A 999 -71.30 36.16 46.23
N VAL A 1000 -70.90 37.43 46.48
CA VAL A 1000 -71.82 38.58 46.46
C VAL A 1000 -72.34 38.85 45.04
N MET A 1001 -71.46 38.82 44.02
CA MET A 1001 -71.86 38.98 42.62
C MET A 1001 -72.78 37.85 42.14
N ALA A 1002 -72.52 36.60 42.51
CA ALA A 1002 -73.38 35.46 42.19
C ALA A 1002 -74.77 35.60 42.81
N ARG A 1003 -74.87 36.05 44.08
CA ARG A 1003 -76.16 36.37 44.72
C ARG A 1003 -76.88 37.53 44.04
N PHE A 1004 -76.16 38.52 43.53
CA PHE A 1004 -76.76 39.66 42.81
C PHE A 1004 -77.33 39.25 41.45
N LEU A 1005 -76.62 38.38 40.71
CA LEU A 1005 -77.06 37.86 39.41
C LEU A 1005 -78.22 36.85 39.54
N TYR A 1006 -78.21 35.99 40.57
CA TYR A 1006 -79.29 35.02 40.79
C TYR A 1006 -80.64 35.70 41.10
N ARG A 1007 -80.62 36.85 41.79
CA ARG A 1007 -81.82 37.66 42.09
C ARG A 1007 -82.48 38.33 40.88
N ARG A 1008 -81.86 38.29 39.69
CA ARG A 1008 -82.35 39.01 38.49
C ARG A 1008 -82.90 38.11 37.39
N LYS A 1009 -83.04 36.80 37.65
CA LYS A 1009 -83.48 35.79 36.66
C LYS A 1009 -84.85 35.15 36.93
N GLU A 1010 -85.62 35.67 37.89
CA GLU A 1010 -87.05 35.39 38.04
C GLU A 1010 -87.88 36.49 37.34
N THR A 1011 -88.09 36.35 36.03
CA THR A 1011 -89.29 36.81 35.30
C THR A 1011 -89.21 36.35 33.84
N PHE A 1012 -90.34 35.88 33.32
CA PHE A 1012 -90.62 35.38 31.96
C PHE A 1012 -90.29 33.90 31.61
N GLN A 1013 -91.39 33.22 31.24
CA GLN A 1013 -91.65 31.87 30.73
C GLN A 1013 -93.04 31.95 30.05
N PRO A 1014 -93.58 30.93 29.34
CA PRO A 1014 -93.04 30.10 28.25
C PRO A 1014 -94.05 29.93 27.07
N GLN A 1015 -93.75 29.12 26.03
CA GLN A 1015 -94.72 28.16 25.42
C GLN A 1015 -94.08 27.20 24.37
N GLU A 1016 -93.78 25.96 24.79
CA GLU A 1016 -94.40 24.65 24.41
C GLU A 1016 -94.63 24.19 22.93
N PRO A 1017 -94.75 22.85 22.64
CA PRO A 1017 -93.82 22.17 21.70
C PRO A 1017 -94.44 21.05 20.79
N LYS A 1018 -93.60 20.05 20.38
CA LYS A 1018 -93.84 18.69 19.76
C LYS A 1018 -93.59 18.58 18.23
N ALA A 1019 -93.24 17.43 17.62
CA ALA A 1019 -92.52 16.19 17.99
C ALA A 1019 -92.36 15.30 16.72
N GLY A 1020 -91.33 14.43 16.57
CA GLY A 1020 -91.20 13.51 15.41
C GLY A 1020 -89.93 12.62 15.36
N LYS A 1021 -89.94 11.54 14.56
CA LYS A 1021 -88.92 10.45 14.43
C LYS A 1021 -88.65 10.10 12.93
N THR A 1022 -87.83 9.13 12.46
CA THR A 1022 -87.07 7.99 13.04
C THR A 1022 -85.90 7.56 12.10
N ASP A 1023 -85.05 6.63 12.57
CA ASP A 1023 -84.34 5.53 11.84
C ASP A 1023 -83.30 5.78 10.72
N ASP A 1024 -82.07 5.28 11.01
CA ASP A 1024 -81.22 4.31 10.28
C ASP A 1024 -80.62 4.48 8.85
N SER A 1025 -79.28 4.26 8.81
CA SER A 1025 -78.54 3.39 7.85
C SER A 1025 -78.13 3.99 6.46
N PRO A 1026 -77.18 3.40 5.67
CA PRO A 1026 -75.84 3.99 5.53
C PRO A 1026 -75.24 3.99 4.07
N GLU A 1027 -73.91 4.05 3.97
CA GLU A 1027 -73.01 3.73 2.82
C GLU A 1027 -72.41 4.86 1.94
N THR A 1028 -71.24 4.52 1.37
CA THR A 1028 -70.22 5.28 0.62
C THR A 1028 -70.41 5.16 -0.92
N PRO A 1029 -69.43 5.42 -1.83
CA PRO A 1029 -68.40 6.49 -1.99
C PRO A 1029 -68.48 7.16 -3.40
N PHE A 1030 -67.57 8.11 -3.76
CA PHE A 1030 -66.68 8.11 -4.96
C PHE A 1030 -66.10 9.49 -5.40
N ASN A 1031 -64.97 9.41 -6.12
CA ASN A 1031 -64.17 10.48 -6.74
C ASN A 1031 -64.90 11.38 -7.75
N THR A 1032 -64.38 12.59 -8.02
CA THR A 1032 -63.68 12.92 -9.30
C THR A 1032 -63.10 14.35 -9.36
N ASP A 1033 -61.87 14.47 -9.87
CA ASP A 1033 -61.21 15.70 -10.41
C ASP A 1033 -61.76 16.03 -11.81
N PRO A 1034 -61.71 17.28 -12.34
CA PRO A 1034 -60.50 17.72 -13.10
C PRO A 1034 -60.21 19.25 -13.29
N ASN A 1035 -58.90 19.56 -13.42
CA ASN A 1035 -58.20 20.55 -14.28
C ASN A 1035 -58.68 22.01 -14.53
N SER A 1036 -57.78 22.98 -14.30
CA SER A 1036 -57.16 23.90 -15.31
C SER A 1036 -56.21 24.92 -14.61
N GLN A 1037 -54.91 25.05 -14.97
CA GLN A 1037 -54.30 25.99 -15.94
C GLN A 1037 -54.69 27.49 -15.75
N SER A 1038 -53.80 28.51 -15.71
CA SER A 1038 -52.36 28.66 -16.07
C SER A 1038 -51.79 30.07 -15.69
N ILE A 1039 -50.53 30.39 -16.07
CA ILE A 1039 -49.84 31.73 -16.07
C ILE A 1039 -49.21 32.15 -14.71
N ILE A 1040 -47.90 32.01 -14.47
CA ILE A 1040 -46.70 32.80 -14.93
C ILE A 1040 -46.58 34.21 -14.32
N SER A 1041 -45.65 34.40 -13.37
CA SER A 1041 -44.63 35.46 -13.43
C SER A 1041 -43.43 35.16 -12.51
N ASP A 1042 -42.33 35.84 -12.80
CA ASP A 1042 -40.96 35.43 -12.59
C ASP A 1042 -40.30 36.05 -11.34
N ASN A 1043 -39.32 35.32 -10.80
CA ASN A 1043 -38.04 35.80 -10.25
C ASN A 1043 -37.83 36.43 -8.85
N GLN A 1044 -36.67 36.04 -8.30
CA GLN A 1044 -35.81 36.68 -7.26
C GLN A 1044 -36.33 36.78 -5.80
N LYS A 1045 -35.48 36.65 -4.77
CA LYS A 1045 -34.15 36.01 -4.55
C LYS A 1045 -33.82 36.28 -3.07
N GLU A 1046 -33.27 35.29 -2.33
CA GLU A 1046 -32.19 35.46 -1.32
C GLU A 1046 -32.41 36.41 -0.10
N TYR A 1047 -31.87 36.20 1.12
CA TYR A 1047 -31.00 35.18 1.72
C TYR A 1047 -31.00 35.38 3.27
N PHE A 1048 -30.73 34.32 4.06
CA PHE A 1048 -30.22 34.31 5.45
C PHE A 1048 -31.00 35.09 6.55
N ILE A 1049 -30.96 34.71 7.83
CA ILE A 1049 -30.04 33.84 8.60
C ILE A 1049 -30.78 32.61 9.13
#